data_AF-A0A7S1LM48-F1
#
_entry.id   AF-A0A7S1LM48-F1
#
_cell.length_a   1.000
_cell.length_b   1.000
_cell.length_c   1.000
_cell.angle_alpha   90.00
_cell.angle_beta   90.00
_cell.angle_gamma   90.00
#
_symmetry.space_group_name_H-M   'P 1'
#
loop_
_entity.id
_entity.type
_entity.pdbx_description
1 polymer ?
#
loop_
_entity_poly.entity_id
_entity_poly.type
_entity_poly.pdbx_seq_one_letter_code
_entity_poly.pdbx_strand_id
1 'polypeptide(L)'
;AARPRGFMARAQAALKAPKAQLWEVVGGAESSGGVLVREGSDKSSKALDLRLATGSLIEEIELSDGRLHYKRRSGAGPDEGWILIELKGKELAKRVDEAEDHQAAAEPAAQEDAPARQSETRQPAERPAERPAELSLELKQKAQRLKVDLDKLHNLEPNHVAEFLDKMERVQKTTASKLQAQYAELGFPVDEDDIPERAEMARQVSKVLEWQELALVPLQAVCSQRGLEVEMDQSREELLQLLSSIEWENAGIPITRLEKTEDGLAVFSQMRGIENAGPNKLVAECKRLGLPTSASEDTMISALKQAFIWKVLPAPELLRECKAYSHTPQVGDLSQESARDELYQQLVNCMWGNRCEARGIPAKRLGSSQLAEELLAKVDRLQVLGIVSLQMEYRKMGITFDPKLDTQALIDRLRDMLIWESLPLGELQEECRLHGLPQTDGRKAMLQRLRKRLDDELELEAQGLPVRRLGGYEAALELMEQYEAIEQMTMEELIEWYKGTGCPEEKGLPKDELMELLKAMAVWEALPLTELTQECAQNKVAVKDLKRSGSEDEQREQLVTKLMQQQRMRVWEERGFKAERIGDFHAVSQLIRKYNHLDSMSNEDLERAYAEKGMPKEAGMDRSAMLENLKMVLVWEALPLLDLQMDCLERSDKIQCDFESKGNENEQRASLVRQLIVESFRTAYEALGVPVERIGFLEAYSVGKDLVSFTIMSEQELQAECQKLGLAANSEMTCSELLARLREYTLWDVMSADDLFAECQRRGIQEQLREQILGLLLAQPA
;
A
#
# COMPACT_ATOMS: atom_id res chain seq x y z
N ALA A 1 -18.33 -30.82 -5.19
CA ALA A 1 -17.50 -30.00 -6.08
C ALA A 1 -18.41 -29.34 -7.12
N ALA A 2 -18.96 -28.18 -6.76
CA ALA A 2 -19.77 -27.39 -7.68
C ALA A 2 -18.81 -26.68 -8.64
N ARG A 3 -19.06 -26.80 -9.94
CA ARG A 3 -18.27 -26.14 -10.99
C ARG A 3 -18.37 -24.62 -10.82
N PRO A 4 -17.28 -23.85 -10.89
CA PRO A 4 -17.40 -22.41 -11.02
C PRO A 4 -18.13 -22.13 -12.35
N ARG A 5 -19.23 -21.37 -12.29
CA ARG A 5 -19.93 -20.90 -13.49
C ARG A 5 -18.98 -19.96 -14.21
N GLY A 6 -18.29 -20.47 -15.24
CA GLY A 6 -17.29 -19.74 -16.00
C GLY A 6 -17.81 -18.42 -16.55
N PHE A 7 -16.91 -17.45 -16.66
CA PHE A 7 -17.15 -16.08 -17.07
C PHE A 7 -17.87 -15.93 -18.41
N MET A 8 -17.66 -16.83 -19.38
CA MET A 8 -18.45 -16.87 -20.63
C MET A 8 -19.96 -17.00 -20.37
N ALA A 9 -20.37 -17.75 -19.34
CA ALA A 9 -21.77 -17.86 -18.95
C ALA A 9 -22.30 -16.61 -18.22
N ARG A 10 -21.42 -15.86 -17.52
CA ARG A 10 -21.76 -14.57 -16.89
C ARG A 10 -21.83 -13.43 -17.91
N ALA A 11 -20.88 -13.34 -18.83
CA ALA A 11 -20.90 -12.39 -19.95
C ALA A 11 -22.14 -12.60 -20.83
N GLN A 12 -22.46 -13.86 -21.19
CA GLN A 12 -23.70 -14.19 -21.91
C GLN A 12 -24.98 -13.94 -21.10
N ALA A 13 -24.92 -14.00 -19.76
CA ALA A 13 -26.07 -13.67 -18.90
C ALA A 13 -26.26 -12.16 -18.72
N ALA A 14 -25.17 -11.39 -18.63
CA ALA A 14 -25.19 -9.92 -18.58
C ALA A 14 -25.76 -9.32 -19.89
N LEU A 15 -25.38 -9.90 -21.04
CA LEU A 15 -25.96 -9.60 -22.36
C LEU A 15 -27.48 -9.90 -22.47
N LYS A 16 -28.08 -10.60 -21.51
CA LYS A 16 -29.50 -10.98 -21.49
C LYS A 16 -30.29 -10.42 -20.30
N ALA A 17 -29.67 -9.64 -19.41
CA ALA A 17 -30.38 -9.09 -18.26
C ALA A 17 -31.36 -7.99 -18.73
N PRO A 18 -32.66 -8.04 -18.36
CA PRO A 18 -33.56 -6.93 -18.63
C PRO A 18 -33.08 -5.68 -17.87
N LYS A 19 -33.17 -4.51 -18.51
CA LYS A 19 -32.85 -3.21 -17.89
C LYS A 19 -33.58 -3.09 -16.54
N ALA A 20 -32.87 -2.64 -15.51
CA ALA A 20 -33.42 -2.51 -14.16
C ALA A 20 -34.56 -1.48 -14.15
N GLN A 21 -35.69 -1.83 -13.52
CA GLN A 21 -36.87 -0.96 -13.44
C GLN A 21 -36.63 0.18 -12.44
N LEU A 22 -36.83 1.44 -12.86
CA LEU A 22 -36.80 2.61 -11.98
C LEU A 22 -38.18 2.93 -11.39
N TRP A 23 -38.16 3.49 -10.19
CA TRP A 23 -39.32 3.92 -9.42
C TRP A 23 -39.10 5.33 -8.84
N GLU A 24 -40.16 6.13 -8.78
CA GLU A 24 -40.18 7.43 -8.10
C GLU A 24 -41.03 7.33 -6.84
N VAL A 25 -40.50 7.82 -5.72
CA VAL A 25 -41.21 7.88 -4.45
C VAL A 25 -42.22 9.03 -4.46
N VAL A 26 -43.51 8.74 -4.56
CA VAL A 26 -44.58 9.75 -4.69
C VAL A 26 -45.36 10.02 -3.41
N GLY A 27 -45.20 9.18 -2.38
CA GLY A 27 -45.93 9.32 -1.11
C GLY A 27 -45.06 9.64 0.10
N GLY A 28 -45.69 9.88 1.25
CA GLY A 28 -45.02 10.04 2.56
C GLY A 28 -44.78 11.48 3.02
N ALA A 29 -44.89 12.47 2.14
CA ALA A 29 -44.69 13.89 2.45
C ALA A 29 -45.70 14.43 3.48
N GLU A 30 -47.00 14.19 3.28
CA GLU A 30 -48.09 14.81 4.07
C GLU A 30 -48.15 14.36 5.53
N SER A 31 -47.64 13.17 5.86
CA SER A 31 -47.84 12.56 7.18
C SER A 31 -46.58 12.33 7.99
N SER A 32 -45.39 12.31 7.36
CA SER A 32 -44.16 11.94 8.08
C SER A 32 -42.84 12.32 7.40
N GLY A 33 -42.84 13.24 6.43
CA GLY A 33 -41.60 13.73 5.80
C GLY A 33 -40.87 12.70 4.92
N GLY A 34 -41.55 11.65 4.46
CA GLY A 34 -40.98 10.57 3.64
C GLY A 34 -41.52 9.17 3.96
N VAL A 35 -41.11 8.19 3.17
CA VAL A 35 -41.49 6.77 3.30
C VAL A 35 -40.60 6.05 4.31
N LEU A 36 -41.21 5.26 5.18
CA LEU A 36 -40.49 4.48 6.20
C LEU A 36 -39.72 3.33 5.53
N VAL A 37 -38.40 3.34 5.71
CA VAL A 37 -37.51 2.28 5.21
C VAL A 37 -37.24 1.26 6.31
N ARG A 38 -37.20 -0.02 5.95
CA ARG A 38 -36.87 -1.11 6.88
C ARG A 38 -35.68 -1.92 6.42
N GLU A 39 -34.97 -2.53 7.37
CA GLU A 39 -33.80 -3.39 7.13
C GLU A 39 -34.17 -4.70 6.40
N GLY A 40 -35.44 -5.14 6.45
CA GLY A 40 -35.89 -6.39 5.80
C GLY A 40 -37.34 -6.37 5.33
N SER A 41 -37.69 -7.33 4.47
CA SER A 41 -39.01 -7.44 3.83
C SER A 41 -40.18 -7.75 4.78
N ASP A 42 -39.92 -8.20 6.01
CA ASP A 42 -40.96 -8.48 7.01
C ASP A 42 -41.54 -7.20 7.64
N LYS A 43 -42.83 -7.20 8.01
CA LYS A 43 -43.47 -6.04 8.68
C LYS A 43 -42.89 -5.75 10.07
N SER A 44 -42.29 -6.75 10.69
CA SER A 44 -41.65 -6.69 12.01
C SER A 44 -40.17 -6.28 11.97
N SER A 45 -39.57 -6.18 10.78
CA SER A 45 -38.15 -5.81 10.64
C SER A 45 -37.87 -4.41 11.17
N LYS A 46 -36.65 -4.18 11.67
CA LYS A 46 -36.27 -2.90 12.26
C LYS A 46 -36.41 -1.77 11.23
N ALA A 47 -37.07 -0.69 11.64
CA ALA A 47 -37.14 0.53 10.85
C ALA A 47 -35.80 1.27 10.94
N LEU A 48 -35.32 1.79 9.81
CA LEU A 48 -34.14 2.64 9.77
C LEU A 48 -34.45 4.03 10.31
N ASP A 49 -33.42 4.69 10.83
CA ASP A 49 -33.54 6.02 11.43
C ASP A 49 -33.87 7.10 10.40
N LEU A 50 -33.46 6.90 9.14
CA LEU A 50 -33.73 7.79 8.02
C LEU A 50 -34.90 7.27 7.16
N ARG A 51 -35.74 8.20 6.73
CA ARG A 51 -36.84 7.96 5.78
C ARG A 51 -36.42 8.31 4.37
N LEU A 52 -37.03 7.64 3.39
CA LEU A 52 -36.80 7.94 1.99
C LEU A 52 -37.71 9.10 1.56
N ALA A 53 -37.11 10.20 1.13
CA ALA A 53 -37.82 11.42 0.79
C ALA A 53 -38.69 11.23 -0.46
N THR A 54 -39.85 11.89 -0.49
CA THR A 54 -40.69 12.00 -1.69
C THR A 54 -39.92 12.72 -2.80
N GLY A 55 -40.02 12.24 -4.03
CA GLY A 55 -39.24 12.67 -5.20
C GLY A 55 -37.93 11.90 -5.40
N SER A 56 -37.57 10.97 -4.50
CA SER A 56 -36.37 10.14 -4.69
C SER A 56 -36.58 9.15 -5.84
N LEU A 57 -35.57 9.01 -6.71
CA LEU A 57 -35.52 7.96 -7.73
C LEU A 57 -34.77 6.75 -7.18
N ILE A 58 -35.38 5.58 -7.30
CA ILE A 58 -34.86 4.33 -6.76
C ILE A 58 -34.97 3.21 -7.80
N GLU A 59 -34.00 2.31 -7.79
CA GLU A 59 -33.91 1.14 -8.66
C GLU A 59 -34.49 -0.10 -7.97
N GLU A 60 -35.30 -0.88 -8.68
CA GLU A 60 -35.85 -2.15 -8.22
C GLU A 60 -34.74 -3.22 -8.13
N ILE A 61 -34.43 -3.66 -6.91
CA ILE A 61 -33.59 -4.83 -6.68
C ILE A 61 -34.48 -6.08 -6.60
N GLU A 62 -35.55 -6.01 -5.79
CA GLU A 62 -36.46 -7.11 -5.56
C GLU A 62 -37.86 -6.60 -5.22
N LEU A 63 -38.90 -7.24 -5.77
CA LEU A 63 -40.29 -6.94 -5.50
C LEU A 63 -40.96 -8.15 -4.83
N SER A 64 -41.42 -8.00 -3.59
CA SER A 64 -42.02 -9.09 -2.82
C SER A 64 -43.20 -8.61 -1.97
N ASP A 65 -44.37 -9.22 -2.14
CA ASP A 65 -45.60 -8.95 -1.37
C ASP A 65 -45.98 -7.46 -1.22
N GLY A 66 -45.87 -6.69 -2.31
CA GLY A 66 -46.17 -5.26 -2.32
C GLY A 66 -45.11 -4.38 -1.64
N ARG A 67 -43.93 -4.94 -1.38
CA ARG A 67 -42.75 -4.26 -0.87
C ARG A 67 -41.63 -4.27 -1.90
N LEU A 68 -40.94 -3.15 -1.98
CA LEU A 68 -39.85 -2.91 -2.91
C LEU A 68 -38.55 -2.86 -2.11
N HIS A 69 -37.63 -3.77 -2.41
CA HIS A 69 -36.23 -3.63 -2.07
C HIS A 69 -35.57 -2.76 -3.14
N TYR A 70 -34.98 -1.66 -2.70
CA TYR A 70 -34.53 -0.63 -3.61
C TYR A 70 -33.06 -0.26 -3.39
N LYS A 71 -32.44 0.28 -4.45
CA LYS A 71 -31.20 1.06 -4.39
C LYS A 71 -31.46 2.51 -4.79
N ARG A 72 -31.11 3.47 -3.95
CA ARG A 72 -31.32 4.89 -4.22
C ARG A 72 -30.41 5.33 -5.36
N ARG A 73 -30.99 5.99 -6.37
CA ARG A 73 -30.27 6.63 -7.48
C ARG A 73 -30.17 8.14 -7.31
N SER A 74 -31.22 8.78 -6.77
CA SER A 74 -31.22 10.20 -6.42
C SER A 74 -32.21 10.50 -5.27
N GLY A 75 -32.20 11.71 -4.73
CA GLY A 75 -33.04 12.13 -3.60
C GLY A 75 -32.40 11.88 -2.23
N ALA A 76 -33.13 12.08 -1.13
CA ALA A 76 -32.63 11.95 0.25
C ALA A 76 -33.16 10.69 0.95
N GLY A 77 -32.33 9.99 1.72
CA GLY A 77 -32.73 8.79 2.48
C GLY A 77 -31.64 7.71 2.50
N PRO A 78 -31.92 6.52 3.07
CA PRO A 78 -31.01 5.38 3.02
C PRO A 78 -30.68 4.95 1.58
N ASP A 79 -29.44 4.55 1.34
CA ASP A 79 -28.96 4.09 0.03
C ASP A 79 -29.64 2.81 -0.43
N GLU A 80 -30.03 1.94 0.50
CA GLU A 80 -30.75 0.70 0.23
C GLU A 80 -31.75 0.41 1.35
N GLY A 81 -32.80 -0.36 1.05
CA GLY A 81 -33.73 -0.85 2.05
C GLY A 81 -35.09 -1.25 1.48
N TRP A 82 -36.01 -1.61 2.37
CA TRP A 82 -37.35 -2.06 2.01
C TRP A 82 -38.41 -1.00 2.27
N ILE A 83 -39.23 -0.69 1.25
CA ILE A 83 -40.41 0.19 1.35
C ILE A 83 -41.68 -0.53 0.93
N LEU A 84 -42.83 -0.03 1.37
CA LEU A 84 -44.13 -0.42 0.82
C LEU A 84 -44.41 0.41 -0.42
N ILE A 85 -44.92 -0.22 -1.47
CA ILE A 85 -45.34 0.48 -2.70
C ILE A 85 -46.70 1.14 -2.49
N GLU A 86 -47.57 0.54 -1.67
CA GLU A 86 -48.89 1.06 -1.36
C GLU A 86 -49.21 0.88 0.13
N LEU A 87 -49.83 1.88 0.75
CA LEU A 87 -50.31 1.82 2.12
C LEU A 87 -51.74 2.37 2.22
N LYS A 88 -52.69 1.49 2.57
CA LYS A 88 -54.12 1.82 2.73
C LYS A 88 -54.74 2.50 1.51
N GLY A 89 -54.45 2.03 0.28
CA GLY A 89 -55.00 2.62 -0.94
C GLY A 89 -54.23 3.84 -1.45
N LYS A 90 -53.18 4.29 -0.75
CA LYS A 90 -52.31 5.38 -1.20
C LYS A 90 -51.00 4.82 -1.75
N GLU A 91 -50.70 5.17 -2.99
CA GLU A 91 -49.44 4.84 -3.66
C GLU A 91 -48.27 5.63 -3.04
N LEU A 92 -47.18 4.93 -2.74
CA LEU A 92 -45.98 5.48 -2.12
C LEU A 92 -44.79 5.52 -3.09
N ALA A 93 -44.76 4.62 -4.08
CA ALA A 93 -43.79 4.62 -5.16
C ALA A 93 -44.49 4.21 -6.47
N LYS A 94 -44.20 4.91 -7.57
CA LYS A 94 -44.71 4.62 -8.91
C LYS A 94 -43.57 4.21 -9.84
N ARG A 95 -43.84 3.36 -10.83
CA ARG A 95 -42.85 3.04 -11.87
C ARG A 95 -42.59 4.26 -12.76
N VAL A 96 -41.34 4.47 -13.11
CA VAL A 96 -40.93 5.49 -14.10
C VAL A 96 -40.52 4.76 -15.36
N ASP A 97 -41.24 5.03 -16.44
CA ASP A 97 -40.81 4.60 -17.77
C ASP A 97 -39.72 5.57 -18.24
N GLU A 98 -38.58 5.05 -18.71
CA GLU A 98 -37.33 5.76 -19.08
C GLU A 98 -37.47 6.80 -20.23
N ALA A 99 -38.66 7.31 -20.54
CA ALA A 99 -38.90 8.13 -21.72
C ALA A 99 -38.94 9.65 -21.49
N GLU A 100 -38.89 10.17 -20.26
CA GLU A 100 -38.97 11.63 -20.04
C GLU A 100 -37.95 12.17 -19.04
N ASP A 101 -37.42 13.33 -19.42
CA ASP A 101 -36.13 13.93 -19.12
C ASP A 101 -36.27 14.99 -18.01
N HIS A 102 -35.78 14.71 -16.78
CA HIS A 102 -35.85 15.67 -15.66
C HIS A 102 -34.54 15.72 -14.85
N GLN A 103 -33.66 16.65 -15.23
CA GLN A 103 -32.65 17.25 -14.35
C GLN A 103 -33.13 18.65 -13.92
N ALA A 104 -33.46 18.88 -12.65
CA ALA A 104 -33.31 20.18 -12.00
C ALA A 104 -33.61 20.16 -10.49
N ALA A 105 -32.75 20.88 -9.75
CA ALA A 105 -32.97 21.57 -8.48
C ALA A 105 -32.72 20.81 -7.15
N ALA A 106 -31.63 21.19 -6.46
CA ALA A 106 -31.62 21.46 -5.02
C ALA A 106 -30.34 22.20 -4.59
N GLU A 107 -30.51 23.34 -3.90
CA GLU A 107 -29.84 23.78 -2.65
C GLU A 107 -30.19 25.27 -2.33
N PRO A 108 -30.03 25.80 -1.09
CA PRO A 108 -30.23 25.20 0.25
C PRO A 108 -30.88 26.16 1.29
N ALA A 109 -31.13 25.68 2.53
CA ALA A 109 -31.03 26.47 3.77
C ALA A 109 -31.10 25.59 5.04
N ALA A 110 -30.12 25.68 5.93
CA ALA A 110 -30.17 25.14 7.30
C ALA A 110 -29.53 26.13 8.28
N GLN A 111 -30.19 26.36 9.42
CA GLN A 111 -29.75 27.21 10.54
C GLN A 111 -29.23 26.37 11.71
N GLU A 112 -28.29 26.97 12.43
CA GLU A 112 -27.50 26.51 13.58
C GLU A 112 -28.30 26.34 14.89
N ASP A 113 -27.76 25.53 15.84
CA ASP A 113 -27.57 25.98 17.23
C ASP A 113 -26.76 25.00 18.14
N ALA A 114 -25.95 25.61 19.04
CA ALA A 114 -25.50 25.15 20.38
C ALA A 114 -24.16 24.36 20.58
N PRO A 115 -23.49 24.42 21.78
CA PRO A 115 -22.13 24.98 21.91
C PRO A 115 -21.07 24.12 22.65
N ALA A 116 -19.84 24.64 22.64
CA ALA A 116 -18.58 24.09 23.14
C ALA A 116 -18.43 23.99 24.68
N ARG A 117 -17.63 23.02 25.14
CA ARG A 117 -17.07 22.92 26.50
C ARG A 117 -15.55 22.74 26.45
N GLN A 118 -14.82 23.66 27.07
CA GLN A 118 -13.38 23.57 27.37
C GLN A 118 -13.20 23.09 28.82
N SER A 119 -12.15 22.30 29.09
CA SER A 119 -11.67 22.04 30.45
C SER A 119 -10.15 21.98 30.47
N GLU A 120 -9.56 22.96 31.15
CA GLU A 120 -8.15 23.10 31.50
C GLU A 120 -7.73 22.07 32.55
N THR A 121 -6.53 21.51 32.41
CA THR A 121 -5.90 20.62 33.41
C THR A 121 -4.73 21.35 34.07
N ARG A 122 -4.82 21.53 35.40
CA ARG A 122 -3.77 22.12 36.26
C ARG A 122 -2.72 21.08 36.65
N GLN A 123 -1.43 21.45 36.58
CA GLN A 123 -0.31 20.71 37.19
C GLN A 123 0.00 21.24 38.61
N PRO A 124 0.47 20.38 39.55
CA PRO A 124 0.90 20.79 40.89
C PRO A 124 2.42 21.03 41.00
N ALA A 125 2.79 21.91 41.95
CA ALA A 125 4.13 22.45 42.16
C ALA A 125 5.16 21.50 42.81
N GLU A 126 6.38 21.50 42.28
CA GLU A 126 7.56 20.79 42.79
C GLU A 126 8.27 21.54 43.95
N ARG A 127 8.86 20.77 44.87
CA ARG A 127 9.72 21.23 45.98
C ARG A 127 11.18 21.31 45.52
N PRO A 128 12.01 22.23 46.07
CA PRO A 128 13.41 22.39 45.66
C PRO A 128 14.30 21.25 46.17
N ALA A 129 15.09 20.67 45.26
CA ALA A 129 16.09 19.63 45.49
C ALA A 129 17.34 20.15 46.22
N GLU A 130 17.88 19.35 47.14
CA GLU A 130 19.16 19.55 47.81
C GLU A 130 20.32 19.41 46.79
N ARG A 131 21.34 20.27 46.90
CA ARG A 131 22.48 20.28 45.96
C ARG A 131 23.37 19.03 46.16
N PRO A 132 23.81 18.36 45.09
CA PRO A 132 24.72 17.21 45.18
C PRO A 132 26.10 17.64 45.72
N ALA A 133 26.72 16.79 46.54
CA ALA A 133 28.06 16.99 47.08
C ALA A 133 29.11 17.06 45.97
N GLU A 134 29.90 18.13 45.92
CA GLU A 134 30.93 18.31 44.88
C GLU A 134 32.10 17.31 45.06
N LEU A 135 32.46 16.59 44.00
CA LEU A 135 33.66 15.74 43.95
C LEU A 135 34.94 16.57 44.22
N SER A 136 35.88 16.00 44.99
CA SER A 136 37.18 16.61 45.24
C SER A 136 38.01 16.78 43.96
N LEU A 137 38.84 17.83 43.93
CA LEU A 137 39.70 18.15 42.78
C LEU A 137 40.67 17.01 42.43
N GLU A 138 41.15 16.27 43.43
CA GLU A 138 42.06 15.13 43.25
C GLU A 138 41.39 13.97 42.50
N LEU A 139 40.12 13.67 42.81
CA LEU A 139 39.35 12.64 42.12
C LEU A 139 39.05 13.04 40.68
N LYS A 140 38.70 14.32 40.43
CA LYS A 140 38.49 14.86 39.07
C LYS A 140 39.75 14.74 38.20
N GLN A 141 40.92 15.09 38.75
CA GLN A 141 42.21 14.94 38.05
C GLN A 141 42.60 13.48 37.82
N LYS A 142 42.26 12.57 38.74
CA LYS A 142 42.49 11.14 38.57
C LYS A 142 41.59 10.53 37.48
N ALA A 143 40.31 10.88 37.47
CA ALA A 143 39.37 10.49 36.43
C ALA A 143 39.81 10.92 35.03
N GLN A 144 40.23 12.18 34.88
CA GLN A 144 40.72 12.72 33.62
C GLN A 144 41.97 11.99 33.10
N ARG A 145 42.90 11.63 33.99
CA ARG A 145 44.09 10.82 33.64
C ARG A 145 43.72 9.41 33.14
N LEU A 146 42.69 8.80 33.75
CA LEU A 146 42.18 7.48 33.38
C LEU A 146 41.20 7.52 32.20
N LYS A 147 40.91 8.73 31.65
CA LYS A 147 39.91 8.97 30.60
C LYS A 147 38.51 8.48 30.97
N VAL A 148 38.16 8.56 32.26
CA VAL A 148 36.81 8.28 32.76
C VAL A 148 36.00 9.58 32.67
N ASP A 149 34.82 9.51 32.06
CA ASP A 149 33.91 10.64 31.93
C ASP A 149 33.44 11.14 33.31
N LEU A 150 33.56 12.44 33.54
CA LEU A 150 33.20 13.06 34.81
C LEU A 150 31.69 12.99 35.07
N ASP A 151 30.86 13.02 34.02
CA ASP A 151 29.40 12.95 34.17
C ASP A 151 28.96 11.58 34.68
N LYS A 152 29.69 10.52 34.30
CA LYS A 152 29.46 9.16 34.79
C LYS A 152 29.81 8.98 36.27
N LEU A 153 30.78 9.74 36.79
CA LEU A 153 31.17 9.66 38.20
C LEU A 153 30.12 10.26 39.14
N HIS A 154 29.25 11.15 38.65
CA HIS A 154 28.13 11.68 39.43
C HIS A 154 27.01 10.65 39.63
N ASN A 155 27.01 9.56 38.84
CA ASN A 155 26.06 8.46 38.94
C ASN A 155 26.57 7.30 39.83
N LEU A 156 27.77 7.43 40.40
CA LEU A 156 28.33 6.49 41.36
C LEU A 156 28.02 6.95 42.79
N GLU A 157 27.93 5.99 43.72
CA GLU A 157 27.85 6.31 45.15
C GLU A 157 29.10 7.10 45.58
N PRO A 158 28.97 8.26 46.27
CA PRO A 158 30.09 9.15 46.59
C PRO A 158 31.25 8.46 47.32
N ASN A 159 30.94 7.44 48.12
CA ASN A 159 31.93 6.66 48.87
C ASN A 159 32.70 5.64 48.02
N HIS A 160 32.22 5.31 46.81
CA HIS A 160 32.82 4.30 45.93
C HIS A 160 33.66 4.90 44.80
N VAL A 161 33.55 6.22 44.53
CA VAL A 161 34.29 6.89 43.45
C VAL A 161 35.81 6.68 43.56
N ALA A 162 36.37 6.80 44.78
CA ALA A 162 37.81 6.63 44.99
C ALA A 162 38.26 5.18 44.71
N GLU A 163 37.50 4.20 45.20
CA GLU A 163 37.78 2.78 45.02
C GLU A 163 37.64 2.36 43.55
N PHE A 164 36.61 2.86 42.86
CA PHE A 164 36.40 2.64 41.43
C PHE A 164 37.59 3.15 40.60
N LEU A 165 38.06 4.38 40.87
CA LEU A 165 39.21 4.93 40.16
C LEU A 165 40.51 4.14 40.44
N ASP A 166 40.66 3.55 41.64
CA ASP A 166 41.76 2.62 41.93
C ASP A 166 41.64 1.31 41.15
N LYS A 167 40.43 0.73 41.05
CA LYS A 167 40.17 -0.46 40.22
C LYS A 167 40.50 -0.18 38.75
N MET A 168 40.09 0.98 38.21
CA MET A 168 40.41 1.42 36.85
C MET A 168 41.91 1.57 36.60
N GLU A 169 42.64 2.15 37.55
CA GLU A 169 44.10 2.27 37.44
C GLU A 169 44.80 0.90 37.44
N ARG A 170 44.29 -0.07 38.21
CA ARG A 170 44.80 -1.45 38.19
C ARG A 170 44.56 -2.12 36.84
N VAL A 171 43.36 -2.00 36.27
CA VAL A 171 43.03 -2.51 34.93
C VAL A 171 43.99 -1.97 33.87
N GLN A 172 44.37 -0.69 33.98
CA GLN A 172 45.36 -0.06 33.09
C GLN A 172 46.81 -0.58 33.26
N LYS A 173 47.10 -1.35 34.30
CA LYS A 173 48.43 -1.95 34.55
C LYS A 173 48.45 -3.47 34.36
N THR A 174 47.29 -4.10 34.21
CA THR A 174 47.15 -5.56 34.07
C THR A 174 47.45 -6.03 32.63
N THR A 175 47.94 -7.28 32.50
CA THR A 175 48.22 -7.91 31.20
C THR A 175 46.94 -8.38 30.51
N ALA A 176 46.95 -8.55 29.18
CA ALA A 176 45.77 -8.97 28.42
C ALA A 176 45.18 -10.29 28.93
N SER A 177 46.00 -11.33 29.12
CA SER A 177 45.56 -12.64 29.65
C SER A 177 44.93 -12.56 31.05
N LYS A 178 45.40 -11.65 31.92
CA LYS A 178 44.79 -11.45 33.24
C LYS A 178 43.48 -10.66 33.17
N LEU A 179 43.39 -9.68 32.27
CA LEU A 179 42.14 -8.95 32.00
C LEU A 179 41.08 -9.86 31.39
N GLN A 180 41.51 -10.78 30.54
CA GLN A 180 40.70 -11.81 29.93
C GLN A 180 40.13 -12.78 30.99
N ALA A 181 40.97 -13.30 31.88
CA ALA A 181 40.51 -14.10 33.01
C ALA A 181 39.52 -13.31 33.90
N GLN A 182 39.82 -12.03 34.17
CA GLN A 182 38.93 -11.16 34.94
C GLN A 182 37.58 -10.93 34.23
N TYR A 183 37.56 -10.78 32.90
CA TYR A 183 36.32 -10.60 32.13
C TYR A 183 35.45 -11.88 32.15
N ALA A 184 36.09 -13.05 32.08
CA ALA A 184 35.42 -14.34 32.23
C ALA A 184 34.88 -14.56 33.64
N GLU A 185 35.64 -14.21 34.69
CA GLU A 185 35.19 -14.26 36.10
C GLU A 185 33.96 -13.36 36.35
N LEU A 186 33.81 -12.30 35.56
CA LEU A 186 32.65 -11.40 35.59
C LEU A 186 31.44 -11.95 34.80
N GLY A 187 31.54 -13.15 34.22
CA GLY A 187 30.46 -13.85 33.53
C GLY A 187 30.30 -13.51 32.05
N PHE A 188 31.26 -12.81 31.43
CA PHE A 188 31.18 -12.40 30.02
C PHE A 188 31.93 -13.38 29.10
N PRO A 189 31.49 -13.55 27.83
CA PRO A 189 32.12 -14.47 26.91
C PRO A 189 33.54 -14.01 26.53
N VAL A 190 34.47 -14.96 26.53
CA VAL A 190 35.89 -14.75 26.25
C VAL A 190 36.38 -15.83 25.31
N ASP A 191 37.15 -15.45 24.29
CA ASP A 191 37.85 -16.37 23.40
C ASP A 191 39.23 -16.67 23.97
N GLU A 192 39.52 -17.90 24.39
CA GLU A 192 40.84 -18.28 24.94
C GLU A 192 41.96 -18.27 23.89
N ASP A 193 41.61 -18.46 22.61
CA ASP A 193 42.57 -18.62 21.51
C ASP A 193 42.86 -17.29 20.78
N ASP A 194 41.93 -16.33 20.81
CA ASP A 194 42.08 -14.99 20.24
C ASP A 194 42.05 -13.90 21.32
N ILE A 195 43.21 -13.65 21.93
CA ILE A 195 43.35 -12.60 22.96
C ILE A 195 43.29 -11.23 22.27
N PRO A 196 42.24 -10.42 22.49
CA PRO A 196 42.16 -9.10 21.89
C PRO A 196 43.33 -8.23 22.33
N GLU A 197 43.61 -7.18 21.57
CA GLU A 197 44.63 -6.21 21.98
C GLU A 197 44.39 -5.78 23.42
N ARG A 198 45.47 -5.71 24.21
CA ARG A 198 45.42 -5.40 25.65
C ARG A 198 44.64 -4.12 25.96
N ALA A 199 44.60 -3.16 25.03
CA ALA A 199 43.82 -1.93 25.13
C ALA A 199 42.30 -2.20 25.03
N GLU A 200 41.87 -3.08 24.14
CA GLU A 200 40.46 -3.45 23.97
C GLU A 200 39.96 -4.26 25.16
N MET A 201 40.72 -5.25 25.65
CA MET A 201 40.36 -5.97 26.88
C MET A 201 40.27 -5.04 28.09
N ALA A 202 41.20 -4.08 28.21
CA ALA A 202 41.13 -3.08 29.28
C ALA A 202 39.86 -2.23 29.17
N ARG A 203 39.42 -1.89 27.96
CA ARG A 203 38.16 -1.15 27.73
C ARG A 203 36.94 -1.98 28.13
N GLN A 204 36.88 -3.25 27.74
CA GLN A 204 35.77 -4.14 28.05
C GLN A 204 35.63 -4.40 29.56
N VAL A 205 36.74 -4.74 30.23
CA VAL A 205 36.75 -4.91 31.70
C VAL A 205 36.41 -3.60 32.41
N SER A 206 36.90 -2.47 31.91
CA SER A 206 36.58 -1.16 32.50
C SER A 206 35.08 -0.85 32.43
N LYS A 207 34.43 -1.20 31.31
CA LYS A 207 33.00 -1.00 31.12
C LYS A 207 32.15 -1.87 32.06
N VAL A 208 32.54 -3.12 32.30
CA VAL A 208 31.83 -4.00 33.23
C VAL A 208 32.00 -3.53 34.67
N LEU A 209 33.21 -3.13 35.05
CA LEU A 209 33.47 -2.53 36.36
C LEU A 209 32.71 -1.22 36.56
N GLU A 210 32.52 -0.42 35.50
CA GLU A 210 31.65 0.76 35.53
C GLU A 210 30.22 0.34 35.90
N TRP A 211 29.67 -0.68 35.24
CA TRP A 211 28.32 -1.19 35.55
C TRP A 211 28.17 -1.71 36.98
N GLN A 212 29.20 -2.36 37.54
CA GLN A 212 29.17 -2.85 38.92
C GLN A 212 29.06 -1.73 39.96
N GLU A 213 29.61 -0.56 39.66
CA GLU A 213 29.68 0.55 40.60
C GLU A 213 28.56 1.59 40.40
N LEU A 214 27.82 1.53 39.29
CA LEU A 214 26.65 2.39 39.03
C LEU A 214 25.59 2.24 40.14
N ALA A 215 24.96 3.35 40.49
CA ALA A 215 23.73 3.33 41.29
C ALA A 215 22.63 2.55 40.53
N LEU A 216 21.66 2.02 41.27
CA LEU A 216 20.65 1.09 40.73
C LEU A 216 19.85 1.73 39.57
N VAL A 217 19.38 2.97 39.72
CA VAL A 217 18.58 3.66 38.70
C VAL A 217 19.36 3.89 37.39
N PRO A 218 20.60 4.43 37.41
CA PRO A 218 21.45 4.46 36.22
C PRO A 218 21.72 3.08 35.59
N LEU A 219 21.94 2.04 36.39
CA LEU A 219 22.15 0.69 35.89
C LEU A 219 20.91 0.14 35.17
N GLN A 220 19.72 0.34 35.75
CA GLN A 220 18.44 0.04 35.12
C GLN A 220 18.28 0.78 33.79
N ALA A 221 18.65 2.07 33.73
CA ALA A 221 18.60 2.85 32.50
C ALA A 221 19.55 2.30 31.41
N VAL A 222 20.74 1.83 31.77
CA VAL A 222 21.66 1.16 30.83
C VAL A 222 21.05 -0.13 30.27
N CYS A 223 20.39 -0.92 31.12
CA CYS A 223 19.67 -2.13 30.69
C CYS A 223 18.52 -1.77 29.73
N SER A 224 17.68 -0.80 30.07
CA SER A 224 16.57 -0.35 29.22
C SER A 224 17.03 0.23 27.88
N GLN A 225 18.12 1.01 27.87
CA GLN A 225 18.71 1.52 26.61
C GLN A 225 19.18 0.40 25.67
N ARG A 226 19.52 -0.76 26.23
CA ARG A 226 19.89 -1.96 25.48
C ARG A 226 18.69 -2.85 25.12
N GLY A 227 17.47 -2.37 25.37
CA GLY A 227 16.24 -3.09 25.05
C GLY A 227 15.89 -4.21 26.03
N LEU A 228 16.51 -4.24 27.21
CA LEU A 228 16.19 -5.21 28.26
C LEU A 228 14.96 -4.73 29.04
N GLU A 229 14.01 -5.63 29.28
CA GLU A 229 12.89 -5.38 30.19
C GLU A 229 13.41 -5.42 31.63
N VAL A 230 13.26 -4.29 32.34
CA VAL A 230 13.78 -4.09 33.69
C VAL A 230 12.61 -3.90 34.64
N GLU A 231 12.53 -4.77 35.66
CA GLU A 231 11.54 -4.66 36.72
C GLU A 231 12.08 -3.79 37.87
N MET A 232 11.19 -3.08 38.58
CA MET A 232 11.60 -2.10 39.58
C MET A 232 12.27 -2.70 40.82
N ASP A 233 12.07 -3.99 41.07
CA ASP A 233 12.55 -4.75 42.22
C ASP A 233 13.79 -5.61 41.94
N GLN A 234 14.33 -5.58 40.71
CA GLN A 234 15.54 -6.32 40.35
C GLN A 234 16.77 -5.81 41.12
N SER A 235 17.52 -6.76 41.68
CA SER A 235 18.81 -6.53 42.33
C SER A 235 19.90 -6.15 41.33
N ARG A 236 21.00 -5.56 41.82
CA ARG A 236 22.15 -5.22 40.99
C ARG A 236 22.74 -6.46 40.30
N GLU A 237 22.82 -7.57 41.03
CA GLU A 237 23.35 -8.84 40.54
C GLU A 237 22.50 -9.37 39.37
N GLU A 238 21.17 -9.30 39.46
CA GLU A 238 20.25 -9.70 38.38
C GLU A 238 20.42 -8.80 37.14
N LEU A 239 20.56 -7.48 37.33
CA LEU A 239 20.81 -6.55 36.21
C LEU A 239 22.16 -6.80 35.52
N LEU A 240 23.22 -7.10 36.29
CA LEU A 240 24.52 -7.45 35.73
C LEU A 240 24.48 -8.80 35.00
N GLN A 241 23.71 -9.76 35.50
CA GLN A 241 23.49 -11.03 34.83
C GLN A 241 22.73 -10.85 33.50
N LEU A 242 21.73 -9.97 33.44
CA LEU A 242 21.05 -9.60 32.20
C LEU A 242 22.01 -8.95 31.18
N LEU A 243 22.89 -8.06 31.64
CA LEU A 243 23.91 -7.42 30.80
C LEU A 243 24.99 -8.39 30.31
N SER A 244 25.34 -9.40 31.10
CA SER A 244 26.17 -10.51 30.62
C SER A 244 25.40 -11.34 29.57
N SER A 245 24.14 -11.68 29.88
CA SER A 245 23.32 -12.55 29.04
C SER A 245 23.08 -11.99 27.64
N ILE A 246 22.90 -10.67 27.50
CA ILE A 246 22.74 -10.04 26.18
C ILE A 246 24.01 -10.12 25.34
N GLU A 247 25.21 -10.08 25.94
CA GLU A 247 26.46 -10.23 25.18
C GLU A 247 26.63 -11.69 24.67
N TRP A 248 26.15 -12.68 25.44
CA TRP A 248 26.03 -14.06 24.96
C TRP A 248 25.00 -14.21 23.83
N GLU A 249 23.83 -13.60 23.97
CA GLU A 249 22.79 -13.64 22.94
C GLU A 249 23.22 -12.93 21.65
N ASN A 250 23.94 -11.82 21.76
CA ASN A 250 24.57 -11.13 20.62
C ASN A 250 25.62 -11.99 19.92
N ALA A 251 26.32 -12.87 20.66
CA ALA A 251 27.20 -13.88 20.10
C ALA A 251 26.46 -15.09 19.50
N GLY A 252 25.11 -15.10 19.56
CA GLY A 252 24.26 -16.17 19.09
C GLY A 252 24.11 -17.34 20.07
N ILE A 253 24.48 -17.17 21.34
CA ILE A 253 24.41 -18.23 22.35
C ILE A 253 23.31 -17.89 23.36
N PRO A 254 22.26 -18.72 23.47
CA PRO A 254 21.16 -18.45 24.39
C PRO A 254 21.51 -18.87 25.82
N ILE A 255 22.41 -18.14 26.48
CA ILE A 255 22.94 -18.50 27.81
C ILE A 255 21.84 -18.65 28.88
N THR A 256 20.74 -17.90 28.74
CA THR A 256 19.55 -17.95 29.59
C THR A 256 18.79 -19.28 29.48
N ARG A 257 19.01 -20.03 28.39
CA ARG A 257 18.40 -21.35 28.12
C ARG A 257 19.33 -22.52 28.47
N LEU A 258 20.58 -22.24 28.87
CA LEU A 258 21.55 -23.26 29.27
C LEU A 258 21.49 -23.49 30.79
N GLU A 259 21.73 -24.73 31.22
CA GLU A 259 21.77 -25.07 32.65
C GLU A 259 23.04 -24.55 33.34
N LYS A 260 24.15 -24.45 32.59
CA LYS A 260 25.47 -24.04 33.10
C LYS A 260 26.14 -23.05 32.15
N THR A 261 26.78 -22.04 32.71
CA THR A 261 27.59 -21.06 31.95
C THR A 261 28.80 -21.71 31.26
N GLU A 262 29.35 -22.77 31.85
CA GLU A 262 30.44 -23.58 31.28
C GLU A 262 30.08 -24.16 29.91
N ASP A 263 28.82 -24.56 29.71
CA ASP A 263 28.34 -25.07 28.43
C ASP A 263 28.29 -23.96 27.38
N GLY A 264 27.93 -22.73 27.78
CA GLY A 264 27.99 -21.54 26.93
C GLY A 264 29.41 -21.24 26.46
N LEU A 265 30.38 -21.28 27.38
CA LEU A 265 31.80 -21.12 27.06
C LEU A 265 32.28 -22.20 26.08
N ALA A 266 31.93 -23.47 26.33
CA ALA A 266 32.29 -24.56 25.43
C ALA A 266 31.73 -24.38 24.02
N VAL A 267 30.49 -23.90 23.89
CA VAL A 267 29.88 -23.56 22.59
C VAL A 267 30.60 -22.38 21.95
N PHE A 268 30.90 -21.33 22.69
CA PHE A 268 31.58 -20.14 22.16
C PHE A 268 32.95 -20.48 21.58
N SER A 269 33.77 -21.25 22.30
CA SER A 269 35.07 -21.72 21.79
C SER A 269 34.92 -22.58 20.54
N GLN A 270 33.90 -23.44 20.48
CA GLN A 270 33.61 -24.24 19.28
C GLN A 270 33.20 -23.35 18.09
N MET A 271 32.37 -22.33 18.30
CA MET A 271 31.95 -21.38 17.27
C MET A 271 33.14 -20.60 16.70
N ARG A 272 34.03 -20.10 17.55
CA ARG A 272 35.24 -19.39 17.12
C ARG A 272 36.19 -20.31 16.33
N GLY A 273 36.32 -21.55 16.79
CA GLY A 273 37.15 -22.57 16.14
C GLY A 273 36.69 -22.95 14.72
N ILE A 274 35.41 -22.74 14.37
CA ILE A 274 34.85 -22.94 13.02
C ILE A 274 34.83 -21.66 12.18
N GLU A 275 34.68 -20.47 12.77
CA GLU A 275 34.74 -19.20 12.04
C GLU A 275 36.10 -19.00 11.36
N ASN A 276 37.17 -19.48 12.01
CA ASN A 276 38.54 -19.42 11.50
C ASN A 276 38.96 -20.70 10.74
N ALA A 277 38.04 -21.65 10.54
CA ALA A 277 38.34 -22.93 9.92
C ALA A 277 38.25 -22.86 8.39
N GLY A 278 39.25 -23.42 7.70
CA GLY A 278 39.15 -23.61 6.24
C GLY A 278 38.07 -24.64 5.85
N PRO A 279 37.66 -24.67 4.57
CA PRO A 279 36.49 -25.42 4.08
C PRO A 279 36.58 -26.94 4.35
N ASN A 280 37.78 -27.52 4.31
CA ASN A 280 37.96 -28.94 4.60
C ASN A 280 37.64 -29.30 6.06
N LYS A 281 37.98 -28.41 7.01
CA LYS A 281 37.70 -28.61 8.43
C LYS A 281 36.21 -28.44 8.71
N LEU A 282 35.55 -27.47 8.05
CA LEU A 282 34.09 -27.31 8.11
C LEU A 282 33.36 -28.54 7.58
N VAL A 283 33.76 -29.06 6.41
CA VAL A 283 33.17 -30.28 5.83
C VAL A 283 33.37 -31.48 6.76
N ALA A 284 34.56 -31.64 7.35
CA ALA A 284 34.83 -32.72 8.29
C ALA A 284 33.93 -32.63 9.54
N GLU A 285 33.74 -31.41 10.06
CA GLU A 285 32.91 -31.19 11.24
C GLU A 285 31.42 -31.36 10.95
N CYS A 286 30.94 -30.90 9.79
CA CYS A 286 29.59 -31.17 9.31
C CYS A 286 29.34 -32.67 9.21
N LYS A 287 30.26 -33.44 8.61
CA LYS A 287 30.16 -34.92 8.54
C LYS A 287 30.10 -35.55 9.92
N ARG A 288 30.92 -35.05 10.86
CA ARG A 288 30.96 -35.56 12.24
C ARG A 288 29.63 -35.36 12.97
N LEU A 289 28.91 -34.28 12.69
CA LEU A 289 27.64 -33.94 13.32
C LEU A 289 26.40 -34.36 12.49
N GLY A 290 26.58 -34.98 11.32
CA GLY A 290 25.46 -35.33 10.44
C GLY A 290 24.83 -34.13 9.71
N LEU A 291 25.55 -33.01 9.61
CA LEU A 291 25.08 -31.79 8.95
C LEU A 291 25.43 -31.77 7.45
N PRO A 292 24.74 -30.95 6.64
CA PRO A 292 24.97 -30.86 5.19
C PRO A 292 26.40 -30.42 4.85
N THR A 293 27.04 -31.10 3.90
CA THR A 293 28.44 -30.83 3.52
C THR A 293 28.63 -30.06 2.22
N SER A 294 27.56 -29.98 1.41
CA SER A 294 27.55 -29.34 0.10
C SER A 294 27.16 -27.85 0.12
N ALA A 295 27.09 -27.23 1.30
CA ALA A 295 26.68 -25.83 1.46
C ALA A 295 27.82 -24.82 1.19
N SER A 296 27.45 -23.54 1.07
CA SER A 296 28.43 -22.46 1.19
C SER A 296 29.08 -22.48 2.58
N GLU A 297 30.28 -21.90 2.68
CA GLU A 297 31.04 -21.77 3.92
C GLU A 297 30.19 -21.13 5.04
N ASP A 298 29.54 -19.99 4.76
CA ASP A 298 28.67 -19.30 5.72
C ASP A 298 27.49 -20.16 6.19
N THR A 299 26.89 -20.92 5.27
CA THR A 299 25.76 -21.81 5.60
C THR A 299 26.23 -22.96 6.49
N MET A 300 27.40 -23.53 6.20
CA MET A 300 28.00 -24.57 7.06
C MET A 300 28.33 -24.02 8.44
N ILE A 301 28.91 -22.83 8.53
CA ILE A 301 29.21 -22.16 9.81
C ILE A 301 27.92 -21.95 10.60
N SER A 302 26.88 -21.40 9.99
CA SER A 302 25.59 -21.19 10.66
C SER A 302 24.95 -22.49 11.14
N ALA A 303 24.99 -23.56 10.34
CA ALA A 303 24.47 -24.86 10.71
C ALA A 303 25.25 -25.50 11.88
N LEU A 304 26.59 -25.39 11.84
CA LEU A 304 27.47 -25.88 12.90
C LEU A 304 27.25 -25.13 14.21
N LYS A 305 27.16 -23.79 14.15
CA LYS A 305 26.83 -22.94 15.31
C LYS A 305 25.53 -23.40 15.97
N GLN A 306 24.47 -23.57 15.18
CA GLN A 306 23.18 -24.03 15.69
C GLN A 306 23.26 -25.44 16.31
N ALA A 307 23.98 -26.36 15.67
CA ALA A 307 24.16 -27.71 16.19
C ALA A 307 24.96 -27.75 17.50
N PHE A 308 25.98 -26.90 17.66
CA PHE A 308 26.71 -26.78 18.92
C PHE A 308 25.80 -26.30 20.06
N ILE A 309 24.92 -25.34 19.80
CA ILE A 309 23.92 -24.88 20.78
C ILE A 309 22.98 -26.04 21.15
N TRP A 310 22.38 -26.72 20.17
CA TRP A 310 21.47 -27.83 20.44
C TRP A 310 22.13 -28.97 21.21
N LYS A 311 23.44 -29.20 21.03
CA LYS A 311 24.16 -30.26 21.73
C LYS A 311 24.23 -30.03 23.25
N VAL A 312 24.18 -28.78 23.70
CA VAL A 312 24.26 -28.40 25.12
C VAL A 312 22.91 -28.02 25.73
N LEU A 313 21.85 -27.81 24.92
CA LEU A 313 20.53 -27.50 25.43
C LEU A 313 19.91 -28.68 26.21
N PRO A 314 19.19 -28.40 27.31
CA PRO A 314 18.47 -29.42 28.04
C PRO A 314 17.25 -29.91 27.24
N ALA A 315 16.78 -31.13 27.53
CA ALA A 315 15.68 -31.77 26.79
C ALA A 315 14.39 -30.91 26.67
N PRO A 316 13.94 -30.15 27.69
CA PRO A 316 12.77 -29.28 27.57
C PRO A 316 12.95 -28.16 26.52
N GLU A 317 14.15 -27.60 26.41
CA GLU A 317 14.46 -26.55 25.44
C GLU A 317 14.60 -27.12 24.03
N LEU A 318 15.18 -28.32 23.87
CA LEU A 318 15.18 -29.03 22.58
C LEU A 318 13.77 -29.36 22.11
N LEU A 319 12.86 -29.71 23.02
CA LEU A 319 11.46 -29.91 22.68
C LEU A 319 10.78 -28.61 22.19
N ARG A 320 11.14 -27.46 22.76
CA ARG A 320 10.68 -26.14 22.27
C ARG A 320 11.23 -25.85 20.87
N GLU A 321 12.51 -26.14 20.63
CA GLU A 321 13.11 -26.05 19.29
C GLU A 321 12.35 -26.96 18.31
N CYS A 322 12.13 -28.23 18.64
CA CYS A 322 11.39 -29.15 17.75
C CYS A 322 10.02 -28.57 17.36
N LYS A 323 9.28 -28.00 18.31
CA LYS A 323 7.99 -27.35 18.04
C LYS A 323 8.12 -26.13 17.13
N ALA A 324 9.15 -25.30 17.33
CA ALA A 324 9.44 -24.17 16.46
C ALA A 324 9.73 -24.62 15.02
N TYR A 325 10.38 -25.78 14.86
CA TYR A 325 10.61 -26.44 13.57
C TYR A 325 9.41 -27.29 13.09
N SER A 326 8.20 -27.09 13.64
CA SER A 326 6.97 -27.81 13.29
C SER A 326 7.08 -29.33 13.41
N HIS A 327 7.91 -29.82 14.34
CA HIS A 327 8.09 -31.22 14.64
C HIS A 327 7.56 -31.55 16.05
N THR A 328 6.69 -32.56 16.16
CA THR A 328 6.17 -33.05 17.44
C THR A 328 6.78 -34.43 17.74
N PRO A 329 7.90 -34.47 18.47
CA PRO A 329 8.60 -35.71 18.76
C PRO A 329 7.82 -36.55 19.78
N GLN A 330 7.70 -37.86 19.54
CA GLN A 330 7.15 -38.79 20.52
C GLN A 330 8.29 -39.27 21.42
N VAL A 331 8.54 -38.56 22.51
CA VAL A 331 9.49 -39.00 23.54
C VAL A 331 8.75 -39.98 24.46
N GLY A 332 9.00 -41.29 24.30
CA GLY A 332 8.47 -42.32 25.20
C GLY A 332 9.10 -42.31 26.60
N ASP A 333 8.98 -43.40 27.37
CA ASP A 333 9.63 -43.62 28.68
C ASP A 333 11.16 -43.79 28.56
N LEU A 334 11.84 -42.85 27.89
CA LEU A 334 13.29 -42.80 27.77
C LEU A 334 13.88 -42.09 28.99
N SER A 335 15.13 -42.44 29.34
CA SER A 335 15.91 -41.66 30.30
C SER A 335 16.12 -40.24 29.79
N GLN A 336 16.36 -39.27 30.69
CA GLN A 336 16.54 -37.87 30.29
C GLN A 336 17.69 -37.68 29.27
N GLU A 337 18.80 -38.41 29.41
CA GLU A 337 19.92 -38.35 28.46
C GLU A 337 19.58 -38.94 27.09
N SER A 338 18.94 -40.11 27.06
CA SER A 338 18.54 -40.74 25.78
C SER A 338 17.45 -39.95 25.07
N ALA A 339 16.52 -39.35 25.81
CA ALA A 339 15.53 -38.43 25.26
C ALA A 339 16.19 -37.18 24.64
N ARG A 340 17.20 -36.60 25.31
CA ARG A 340 17.93 -35.43 24.80
C ARG A 340 18.66 -35.75 23.49
N ASP A 341 19.39 -36.86 23.45
CA ASP A 341 20.17 -37.24 22.27
C ASP A 341 19.25 -37.56 21.07
N GLU A 342 18.09 -38.19 21.30
CA GLU A 342 17.08 -38.44 20.28
C GLU A 342 16.48 -37.12 19.73
N LEU A 343 16.12 -36.17 20.61
CA LEU A 343 15.62 -34.85 20.21
C LEU A 343 16.66 -34.06 19.39
N TYR A 344 17.93 -34.10 19.80
CA TYR A 344 19.03 -33.50 19.06
C TYR A 344 19.15 -34.08 17.64
N GLN A 345 19.14 -35.41 17.50
CA GLN A 345 19.22 -36.06 16.20
C GLN A 345 18.02 -35.71 15.31
N GLN A 346 16.82 -35.60 15.88
CA GLN A 346 15.63 -35.19 15.13
C GLN A 346 15.71 -33.75 14.63
N LEU A 347 16.27 -32.82 15.42
CA LEU A 347 16.51 -31.44 14.99
C LEU A 347 17.54 -31.36 13.85
N VAL A 348 18.65 -32.09 13.96
CA VAL A 348 19.66 -32.19 12.89
C VAL A 348 19.04 -32.74 11.60
N ASN A 349 18.20 -33.77 11.70
CA ASN A 349 17.47 -34.34 10.56
C ASN A 349 16.42 -33.36 9.98
N CYS A 350 15.78 -32.55 10.83
CA CYS A 350 14.83 -31.52 10.37
C CYS A 350 15.55 -30.39 9.62
N MET A 351 16.75 -29.98 10.06
CA MET A 351 17.56 -28.98 9.34
C MET A 351 17.84 -29.45 7.90
N TRP A 352 18.11 -30.74 7.72
CA TRP A 352 18.24 -31.38 6.41
C TRP A 352 16.95 -31.34 5.59
N GLY A 353 15.84 -31.78 6.19
CA GLY A 353 14.53 -31.77 5.54
C GLY A 353 14.18 -30.36 5.04
N ASN A 354 14.28 -29.36 5.91
CA ASN A 354 13.92 -27.99 5.60
C ASN A 354 14.78 -27.38 4.49
N ARG A 355 16.08 -27.70 4.45
CA ARG A 355 16.95 -27.22 3.37
C ARG A 355 16.60 -27.85 2.02
N CYS A 356 16.35 -29.16 1.98
CA CYS A 356 15.90 -29.83 0.77
C CYS A 356 14.55 -29.28 0.30
N GLU A 357 13.57 -29.16 1.19
CA GLU A 357 12.25 -28.62 0.89
C GLU A 357 12.32 -27.16 0.41
N ALA A 358 13.18 -26.33 1.02
CA ALA A 358 13.42 -24.95 0.57
C ALA A 358 14.03 -24.86 -0.84
N ARG A 359 14.66 -25.93 -1.33
CA ARG A 359 15.15 -26.06 -2.71
C ARG A 359 14.17 -26.82 -3.61
N GLY A 360 12.98 -27.17 -3.12
CA GLY A 360 11.95 -27.92 -3.85
C GLY A 360 12.24 -29.43 -3.96
N ILE A 361 13.09 -29.98 -3.09
CA ILE A 361 13.46 -31.39 -3.07
C ILE A 361 12.69 -32.11 -1.95
N PRO A 362 11.79 -33.05 -2.27
CA PRO A 362 10.96 -33.73 -1.27
C PRO A 362 11.75 -34.82 -0.55
N ALA A 363 12.60 -34.44 0.41
CA ALA A 363 13.51 -35.36 1.12
C ALA A 363 12.79 -36.57 1.74
N LYS A 364 11.56 -36.37 2.23
CA LYS A 364 10.73 -37.43 2.80
C LYS A 364 10.29 -38.47 1.75
N ARG A 365 9.93 -38.02 0.55
CA ARG A 365 9.49 -38.92 -0.55
C ARG A 365 10.66 -39.71 -1.16
N LEU A 366 11.87 -39.17 -1.11
CA LEU A 366 13.06 -39.86 -1.62
C LEU A 366 13.43 -41.10 -0.78
N GLY A 367 13.05 -41.14 0.50
CA GLY A 367 13.33 -42.26 1.41
C GLY A 367 14.83 -42.46 1.73
N SER A 368 15.71 -41.58 1.28
CA SER A 368 17.16 -41.64 1.50
C SER A 368 17.75 -40.25 1.67
N SER A 369 18.39 -39.99 2.82
CA SER A 369 19.08 -38.72 3.09
C SER A 369 20.28 -38.51 2.17
N GLN A 370 21.05 -39.56 1.88
CA GLN A 370 22.19 -39.49 0.95
C GLN A 370 21.74 -39.06 -0.45
N LEU A 371 20.65 -39.63 -0.95
CA LEU A 371 20.10 -39.28 -2.26
C LEU A 371 19.59 -37.83 -2.30
N ALA A 372 18.97 -37.37 -1.22
CA ALA A 372 18.55 -35.98 -1.07
C ALA A 372 19.77 -35.03 -1.07
N GLU A 373 20.90 -35.39 -0.46
CA GLU A 373 22.15 -34.60 -0.51
C GLU A 373 22.72 -34.50 -1.92
N GLU A 374 22.75 -35.64 -2.62
CA GLU A 374 23.25 -35.69 -3.99
C GLU A 374 22.40 -34.83 -4.92
N LEU A 375 21.08 -34.87 -4.75
CA LEU A 375 20.15 -34.01 -5.49
C LEU A 375 20.32 -32.55 -5.13
N LEU A 376 20.40 -32.23 -3.84
CA LEU A 376 20.65 -30.86 -3.38
C LEU A 376 21.94 -30.30 -3.97
N ALA A 377 23.03 -31.07 -3.95
CA ALA A 377 24.29 -30.66 -4.57
C ALA A 377 24.18 -30.49 -6.10
N LYS A 378 23.36 -31.29 -6.79
CA LYS A 378 23.09 -31.11 -8.22
C LYS A 378 22.29 -29.82 -8.46
N VAL A 379 21.24 -29.56 -7.68
CA VAL A 379 20.40 -28.36 -7.81
C VAL A 379 21.17 -27.09 -7.46
N ASP A 380 21.98 -27.11 -6.40
CA ASP A 380 22.85 -26.00 -6.02
C ASP A 380 23.86 -25.69 -7.13
N ARG A 381 24.39 -26.72 -7.83
CA ARG A 381 25.21 -26.49 -9.03
C ARG A 381 24.43 -25.83 -10.16
N LEU A 382 23.20 -26.27 -10.44
CA LEU A 382 22.36 -25.69 -11.47
C LEU A 382 22.11 -24.19 -11.23
N GLN A 383 21.93 -23.78 -9.97
CA GLN A 383 21.71 -22.37 -9.63
C GLN A 383 22.89 -21.44 -9.94
N VAL A 384 24.11 -21.97 -10.00
CA VAL A 384 25.31 -21.19 -10.30
C VAL A 384 25.60 -21.16 -11.81
N LEU A 385 24.94 -22.01 -12.60
CA LEU A 385 25.16 -22.08 -14.04
C LEU A 385 24.52 -20.88 -14.75
N GLY A 386 25.25 -20.32 -15.73
CA GLY A 386 24.68 -19.36 -16.67
C GLY A 386 23.73 -20.03 -17.68
N ILE A 387 22.90 -19.23 -18.33
CA ILE A 387 21.85 -19.65 -19.29
C ILE A 387 22.36 -20.65 -20.35
N VAL A 388 23.56 -20.44 -20.90
CA VAL A 388 24.16 -21.31 -21.93
C VAL A 388 24.49 -22.70 -21.37
N SER A 389 25.01 -22.77 -20.14
CA SER A 389 25.32 -24.04 -19.49
C SER A 389 24.06 -24.80 -19.09
N LEU A 390 23.01 -24.10 -18.66
CA LEU A 390 21.69 -24.69 -18.41
C LEU A 390 21.11 -25.29 -19.70
N GLN A 391 21.19 -24.58 -20.83
CA GLN A 391 20.77 -25.12 -22.14
C GLN A 391 21.54 -26.39 -22.53
N MET A 392 22.83 -26.49 -22.19
CA MET A 392 23.60 -27.72 -22.42
C MET A 392 23.09 -28.88 -21.54
N GLU A 393 22.72 -28.62 -20.29
CA GLU A 393 22.11 -29.65 -19.42
C GLU A 393 20.77 -30.13 -19.96
N TYR A 394 19.92 -29.24 -20.46
CA TYR A 394 18.68 -29.60 -21.17
C TYR A 394 18.91 -30.52 -22.37
N ARG A 395 19.90 -30.17 -23.22
CA ARG A 395 20.25 -31.00 -24.37
C ARG A 395 20.75 -32.38 -23.98
N LYS A 396 21.50 -32.50 -22.87
CA LYS A 396 21.92 -33.80 -22.33
C LYS A 396 20.74 -34.65 -21.87
N MET A 397 19.70 -34.02 -21.32
CA MET A 397 18.47 -34.70 -20.88
C MET A 397 17.48 -35.00 -22.01
N GLY A 398 17.74 -34.49 -23.22
CA GLY A 398 16.96 -34.76 -24.44
C GLY A 398 15.69 -33.94 -24.57
N ILE A 399 15.71 -32.69 -24.08
CA ILE A 399 14.51 -31.86 -23.88
C ILE A 399 14.60 -30.58 -24.70
N THR A 400 13.45 -30.12 -25.19
CA THR A 400 13.32 -28.87 -25.94
C THR A 400 13.43 -27.68 -25.00
N PHE A 401 14.07 -26.62 -25.49
CA PHE A 401 14.32 -25.40 -24.72
C PHE A 401 13.58 -24.25 -25.38
N ASP A 402 12.80 -23.49 -24.59
CA ASP A 402 12.25 -22.21 -25.03
C ASP A 402 13.19 -21.06 -24.61
N PRO A 403 13.72 -20.26 -25.58
CA PRO A 403 14.53 -19.08 -25.28
C PRO A 403 13.84 -17.98 -24.46
N LYS A 404 12.51 -18.00 -24.32
CA LYS A 404 11.76 -16.98 -23.56
C LYS A 404 11.71 -17.25 -22.05
N LEU A 405 12.07 -18.43 -21.60
CA LEU A 405 12.01 -18.78 -20.18
C LEU A 405 13.08 -18.06 -19.37
N ASP A 406 12.71 -17.63 -18.17
CA ASP A 406 13.68 -17.12 -17.22
C ASP A 406 14.61 -18.23 -16.70
N THR A 407 15.73 -17.81 -16.12
CA THR A 407 16.77 -18.74 -15.64
C THR A 407 16.27 -19.65 -14.51
N GLN A 408 15.36 -19.17 -13.66
CA GLN A 408 14.85 -19.92 -12.51
C GLN A 408 13.86 -21.01 -12.95
N ALA A 409 12.99 -20.72 -13.91
CA ALA A 409 12.08 -21.70 -14.50
C ALA A 409 12.86 -22.87 -15.13
N LEU A 410 14.00 -22.60 -15.75
CA LEU A 410 14.90 -23.64 -16.28
C LEU A 410 15.50 -24.51 -15.16
N ILE A 411 15.96 -23.88 -14.08
CA ILE A 411 16.52 -24.59 -12.93
C ILE A 411 15.46 -25.47 -12.27
N ASP A 412 14.26 -24.94 -12.04
CA ASP A 412 13.18 -25.68 -11.40
C ASP A 412 12.78 -26.91 -12.20
N ARG A 413 12.70 -26.80 -13.52
CA ARG A 413 12.41 -27.94 -14.41
C ARG A 413 13.52 -29.00 -14.39
N LEU A 414 14.78 -28.58 -14.47
CA LEU A 414 15.91 -29.52 -14.35
C LEU A 414 15.90 -30.21 -12.98
N ARG A 415 15.57 -29.48 -11.92
CA ARG A 415 15.36 -30.06 -10.58
C ARG A 415 14.25 -31.11 -10.60
N ASP A 416 13.07 -30.79 -11.11
CA ASP A 416 11.90 -31.68 -11.08
C ASP A 416 12.23 -33.02 -11.78
N MET A 417 12.99 -32.96 -12.88
CA MET A 417 13.46 -34.15 -13.58
C MET A 417 14.48 -34.97 -12.79
N LEU A 418 15.45 -34.30 -12.17
CA LEU A 418 16.42 -34.96 -11.31
C LEU A 418 15.71 -35.66 -10.14
N ILE A 419 14.68 -35.04 -9.58
CA ILE A 419 13.83 -35.63 -8.55
C ILE A 419 13.11 -36.85 -9.10
N TRP A 420 12.41 -36.76 -10.23
CA TRP A 420 11.68 -37.89 -10.81
C TRP A 420 12.60 -39.08 -11.14
N GLU A 421 13.80 -38.82 -11.68
CA GLU A 421 14.81 -39.84 -11.93
C GLU A 421 15.29 -40.55 -10.66
N SER A 422 15.13 -39.92 -9.49
CA SER A 422 15.60 -40.39 -8.20
C SER A 422 14.48 -40.94 -7.30
N LEU A 423 13.21 -40.62 -7.58
CA LEU A 423 12.08 -41.10 -6.77
C LEU A 423 11.95 -42.64 -6.80
N PRO A 424 11.62 -43.29 -5.68
CA PRO A 424 11.23 -44.70 -5.64
C PRO A 424 10.05 -45.01 -6.58
N LEU A 425 9.90 -46.26 -7.01
CA LEU A 425 8.86 -46.62 -8.01
C LEU A 425 7.44 -46.25 -7.56
N GLY A 426 7.09 -46.50 -6.29
CA GLY A 426 5.76 -46.16 -5.76
C GLY A 426 5.50 -44.65 -5.73
N GLU A 427 6.50 -43.85 -5.35
CA GLU A 427 6.41 -42.39 -5.36
C GLU A 427 6.35 -41.81 -6.77
N LEU A 428 7.01 -42.46 -7.74
CA LEU A 428 6.93 -42.10 -9.15
C LEU A 428 5.57 -42.44 -9.77
N GLN A 429 4.91 -43.52 -9.31
CA GLN A 429 3.53 -43.83 -9.67
C GLN A 429 2.58 -42.78 -9.11
N GLU A 430 2.81 -42.35 -7.86
CA GLU A 430 2.05 -41.27 -7.25
C GLU A 430 2.24 -39.94 -7.98
N GLU A 431 3.47 -39.63 -8.40
CA GLU A 431 3.75 -38.47 -9.25
C GLU A 431 2.97 -38.54 -10.57
N CYS A 432 3.00 -39.68 -11.27
CA CYS A 432 2.17 -39.88 -12.46
C CYS A 432 0.67 -39.66 -12.17
N ARG A 433 0.18 -40.14 -11.02
CA ARG A 433 -1.21 -39.96 -10.59
C ARG A 433 -1.58 -38.49 -10.42
N LEU A 434 -0.69 -37.71 -9.78
CA LEU A 434 -0.89 -36.27 -9.55
C LEU A 434 -0.97 -35.50 -10.87
N HIS A 435 -0.21 -35.94 -11.88
CA HIS A 435 -0.22 -35.38 -13.24
C HIS A 435 -1.30 -36.00 -14.16
N GLY A 436 -2.22 -36.82 -13.63
CA GLY A 436 -3.28 -37.46 -14.42
C GLY A 436 -2.79 -38.52 -15.43
N LEU A 437 -1.55 -39.02 -15.27
CA LEU A 437 -0.91 -39.96 -16.18
C LEU A 437 -1.11 -41.43 -15.71
N PRO A 438 -1.29 -42.39 -16.65
CA PRO A 438 -1.41 -43.81 -16.30
C PRO A 438 -0.23 -44.38 -15.48
N GLN A 439 -0.48 -45.25 -14.51
CA GLN A 439 0.56 -45.81 -13.61
C GLN A 439 1.06 -47.22 -13.97
N THR A 440 0.52 -47.80 -15.04
CA THR A 440 0.57 -49.24 -15.33
C THR A 440 1.87 -49.75 -15.95
N ASP A 441 2.82 -48.86 -16.24
CA ASP A 441 3.99 -49.18 -17.05
C ASP A 441 5.30 -49.21 -16.22
N GLY A 442 6.38 -49.73 -16.81
CA GLY A 442 7.71 -49.71 -16.19
C GLY A 442 8.28 -48.29 -16.03
N ARG A 443 9.22 -48.11 -15.08
CA ARG A 443 9.85 -46.82 -14.70
C ARG A 443 10.19 -45.91 -15.89
N LYS A 444 10.83 -46.46 -16.93
CA LYS A 444 11.26 -45.68 -18.11
C LYS A 444 10.10 -45.04 -18.87
N ALA A 445 8.98 -45.76 -19.03
CA ALA A 445 7.80 -45.26 -19.72
C ALA A 445 7.08 -44.18 -18.91
N MET A 446 7.05 -44.30 -17.57
CA MET A 446 6.54 -43.25 -16.69
C MET A 446 7.38 -41.97 -16.77
N LEU A 447 8.70 -42.08 -16.68
CA LEU A 447 9.61 -40.93 -16.83
C LEU A 447 9.47 -40.23 -18.19
N GLN A 448 9.33 -41.00 -19.27
CA GLN A 448 9.11 -40.43 -20.61
C GLN A 448 7.80 -39.66 -20.70
N ARG A 449 6.72 -40.12 -20.04
CA ARG A 449 5.44 -39.42 -20.03
C ARG A 449 5.44 -38.17 -19.17
N LEU A 450 6.10 -38.19 -18.01
CA LEU A 450 6.31 -37.00 -17.19
C LEU A 450 7.13 -35.95 -17.93
N ARG A 451 8.21 -36.35 -18.62
CA ARG A 451 8.99 -35.43 -19.49
C ARG A 451 8.13 -34.84 -20.60
N LYS A 452 7.38 -35.69 -21.31
CA LYS A 452 6.48 -35.21 -22.36
C LYS A 452 5.46 -34.22 -21.80
N ARG A 453 4.86 -34.50 -20.63
CA ARG A 453 3.93 -33.56 -19.99
C ARG A 453 4.62 -32.22 -19.68
N LEU A 454 5.85 -32.24 -19.21
CA LEU A 454 6.63 -31.01 -18.98
C LEU A 454 6.90 -30.24 -20.29
N ASP A 455 7.13 -30.94 -21.40
CA ASP A 455 7.27 -30.34 -22.74
C ASP A 455 5.95 -29.73 -23.23
N ASP A 456 4.82 -30.42 -22.99
CA ASP A 456 3.50 -29.89 -23.32
C ASP A 456 3.21 -28.61 -22.48
N GLU A 457 3.53 -28.62 -21.17
CA GLU A 457 3.42 -27.43 -20.29
C GLU A 457 4.31 -26.27 -20.75
N LEU A 458 5.52 -26.57 -21.24
CA LEU A 458 6.45 -25.61 -21.83
C LEU A 458 5.84 -24.90 -23.03
N GLU A 459 5.19 -25.64 -23.93
CA GLU A 459 4.54 -25.09 -25.10
C GLU A 459 3.37 -24.15 -24.73
N LEU A 460 2.68 -24.42 -23.61
CA LEU A 460 1.62 -23.54 -23.10
C LEU A 460 2.19 -22.25 -22.50
N GLU A 461 3.25 -22.35 -21.70
CA GLU A 461 3.93 -21.18 -21.13
C GLU A 461 4.53 -20.28 -22.22
N ALA A 462 5.04 -20.87 -23.30
CA ALA A 462 5.55 -20.15 -24.48
C ALA A 462 4.47 -19.29 -25.17
N GLN A 463 3.20 -19.69 -25.04
CA GLN A 463 2.02 -18.99 -25.53
C GLN A 463 1.47 -17.96 -24.52
N GLY A 464 2.10 -17.82 -23.34
CA GLY A 464 1.74 -16.85 -22.31
C GLY A 464 0.85 -17.40 -21.18
N LEU A 465 0.58 -18.71 -21.14
CA LEU A 465 -0.26 -19.32 -20.11
C LEU A 465 0.58 -19.74 -18.88
N PRO A 466 0.32 -19.23 -17.66
CA PRO A 466 1.15 -19.52 -16.51
C PRO A 466 0.79 -20.86 -15.84
N VAL A 467 1.08 -21.99 -16.51
CA VAL A 467 0.62 -23.34 -16.13
C VAL A 467 0.87 -23.68 -14.65
N ARG A 468 2.07 -23.40 -14.15
CA ARG A 468 2.44 -23.67 -12.74
C ARG A 468 1.61 -22.88 -11.74
N ARG A 469 1.21 -21.66 -12.10
CA ARG A 469 0.42 -20.76 -11.23
C ARG A 469 -1.07 -21.08 -11.28
N LEU A 470 -1.54 -21.68 -12.37
CA LEU A 470 -2.94 -22.10 -12.55
C LEU A 470 -3.29 -23.37 -11.78
N GLY A 471 -2.31 -24.04 -11.18
CA GLY A 471 -2.52 -25.27 -10.40
C GLY A 471 -2.51 -26.55 -11.23
N GLY A 472 -2.05 -26.50 -12.49
CA GLY A 472 -1.81 -27.69 -13.31
C GLY A 472 -2.09 -27.49 -14.80
N TYR A 473 -1.68 -28.49 -15.60
CA TYR A 473 -1.84 -28.52 -17.05
C TYR A 473 -3.31 -28.46 -17.50
N GLU A 474 -4.19 -29.15 -16.80
CA GLU A 474 -5.62 -29.21 -17.12
C GLU A 474 -6.29 -27.83 -17.04
N ALA A 475 -5.96 -27.04 -16.00
CA ALA A 475 -6.44 -25.66 -15.87
C ALA A 475 -5.89 -24.75 -16.99
N ALA A 476 -4.66 -24.99 -17.42
CA ALA A 476 -4.07 -24.24 -18.54
C ALA A 476 -4.73 -24.57 -19.89
N LEU A 477 -5.13 -25.82 -20.13
CA LEU A 477 -5.90 -26.19 -21.31
C LEU A 477 -7.28 -25.52 -21.33
N GLU A 478 -7.99 -25.50 -20.19
CA GLU A 478 -9.26 -24.79 -20.08
C GLU A 478 -9.10 -23.29 -20.38
N LEU A 479 -8.00 -22.67 -19.95
CA LEU A 479 -7.69 -21.28 -20.25
C LEU A 479 -7.30 -21.07 -21.72
N MET A 480 -6.62 -22.01 -22.35
CA MET A 480 -6.32 -21.97 -23.78
C MET A 480 -7.61 -21.97 -24.62
N GLU A 481 -8.57 -22.83 -24.30
CA GLU A 481 -9.88 -22.83 -24.98
C GLU A 481 -10.58 -21.46 -24.85
N GLN A 482 -10.43 -20.79 -23.70
CA GLN A 482 -10.94 -19.43 -23.51
C GLN A 482 -10.18 -18.41 -24.38
N TYR A 483 -8.86 -18.54 -24.52
CA TYR A 483 -8.06 -17.66 -25.38
C TYR A 483 -8.48 -17.77 -26.84
N GLU A 484 -8.65 -18.99 -27.35
CA GLU A 484 -9.16 -19.22 -28.70
C GLU A 484 -10.54 -18.58 -28.89
N ALA A 485 -11.44 -18.73 -27.91
CA ALA A 485 -12.76 -18.11 -27.97
C ALA A 485 -12.69 -16.57 -27.96
N ILE A 486 -11.80 -15.97 -27.17
CA ILE A 486 -11.57 -14.51 -27.11
C ILE A 486 -11.07 -14.00 -28.47
N GLU A 487 -10.16 -14.72 -29.13
CA GLU A 487 -9.62 -14.32 -30.44
C GLU A 487 -10.70 -14.31 -31.53
N GLN A 488 -11.72 -15.16 -31.41
CA GLN A 488 -12.86 -15.20 -32.33
C GLN A 488 -13.92 -14.11 -32.04
N MET A 489 -13.86 -13.41 -30.90
CA MET A 489 -14.84 -12.37 -30.58
C MET A 489 -14.78 -11.20 -31.58
N THR A 490 -15.95 -10.68 -31.91
CA THR A 490 -16.11 -9.46 -32.70
C THR A 490 -15.76 -8.21 -31.88
N MET A 491 -15.51 -7.10 -32.56
CA MET A 491 -15.22 -5.84 -31.86
C MET A 491 -16.41 -5.39 -31.01
N GLU A 492 -17.63 -5.60 -31.51
CA GLU A 492 -18.88 -5.27 -30.83
C GLU A 492 -19.03 -6.06 -29.53
N GLU A 493 -18.75 -7.36 -29.54
CA GLU A 493 -18.78 -8.21 -28.34
C GLU A 493 -17.74 -7.79 -27.31
N LEU A 494 -16.52 -7.44 -27.77
CA LEU A 494 -15.46 -6.95 -26.89
C LEU A 494 -15.80 -5.59 -26.27
N ILE A 495 -16.41 -4.68 -27.02
CA ILE A 495 -16.87 -3.38 -26.49
C ILE A 495 -17.98 -3.56 -25.48
N GLU A 496 -18.96 -4.42 -25.75
CA GLU A 496 -20.07 -4.68 -24.84
C GLU A 496 -19.58 -5.30 -23.54
N TRP A 497 -18.65 -6.26 -23.64
CA TRP A 497 -17.94 -6.78 -22.47
C TRP A 497 -17.23 -5.67 -21.70
N TYR A 498 -16.44 -4.83 -22.39
CA TYR A 498 -15.67 -3.76 -21.75
C TYR A 498 -16.57 -2.78 -20.98
N LYS A 499 -17.72 -2.41 -21.56
CA LYS A 499 -18.74 -1.60 -20.89
C LYS A 499 -19.30 -2.28 -19.63
N GLY A 500 -19.49 -3.60 -19.69
CA GLY A 500 -19.93 -4.41 -18.55
C GLY A 500 -18.95 -4.45 -17.37
N THR A 501 -17.66 -4.15 -17.58
CA THR A 501 -16.66 -4.08 -16.49
C THR A 501 -16.72 -2.80 -15.66
N GLY A 502 -17.56 -1.84 -16.05
CA GLY A 502 -17.63 -0.51 -15.42
C GLY A 502 -16.64 0.51 -15.98
N CYS A 503 -15.80 0.12 -16.96
CA CYS A 503 -14.92 1.04 -17.67
C CYS A 503 -15.70 2.04 -18.55
N PRO A 504 -15.21 3.28 -18.71
CA PRO A 504 -15.79 4.24 -19.64
C PRO A 504 -15.56 3.81 -21.09
N GLU A 505 -16.45 4.22 -22.00
CA GLU A 505 -16.21 4.04 -23.44
C GLU A 505 -14.98 4.87 -23.86
N GLU A 506 -14.01 4.24 -24.53
CA GLU A 506 -12.77 4.89 -24.97
C GLU A 506 -12.71 4.93 -26.49
N LYS A 507 -12.68 6.15 -27.06
CA LYS A 507 -12.56 6.33 -28.50
C LYS A 507 -11.18 5.88 -28.99
N GLY A 508 -11.15 5.05 -30.02
CA GLY A 508 -9.90 4.60 -30.65
C GLY A 508 -9.21 3.43 -29.96
N LEU A 509 -9.89 2.71 -29.06
CA LEU A 509 -9.35 1.52 -28.41
C LEU A 509 -9.16 0.38 -29.45
N PRO A 510 -7.93 -0.13 -29.67
CA PRO A 510 -7.69 -1.18 -30.64
C PRO A 510 -8.23 -2.53 -30.13
N LYS A 511 -8.63 -3.40 -31.07
CA LYS A 511 -9.16 -4.73 -30.76
C LYS A 511 -8.17 -5.54 -29.92
N ASP A 512 -6.88 -5.46 -30.25
CA ASP A 512 -5.81 -6.19 -29.58
C ASP A 512 -5.73 -5.83 -28.10
N GLU A 513 -5.88 -4.56 -27.72
CA GLU A 513 -5.83 -4.15 -26.31
C GLU A 513 -7.03 -4.68 -25.50
N LEU A 514 -8.21 -4.73 -26.12
CA LEU A 514 -9.40 -5.35 -25.51
C LEU A 514 -9.19 -6.86 -25.33
N MET A 515 -8.62 -7.54 -26.33
CA MET A 515 -8.32 -8.96 -26.23
C MET A 515 -7.27 -9.24 -25.16
N GLU A 516 -6.19 -8.45 -25.08
CA GLU A 516 -5.15 -8.62 -24.06
C GLU A 516 -5.68 -8.37 -22.65
N LEU A 517 -6.54 -7.35 -22.46
CA LEU A 517 -7.20 -7.13 -21.17
C LEU A 517 -8.10 -8.31 -20.78
N LEU A 518 -8.88 -8.82 -21.74
CA LEU A 518 -9.77 -9.95 -21.49
C LEU A 518 -9.00 -11.25 -21.21
N LYS A 519 -7.90 -11.50 -21.93
CA LYS A 519 -6.98 -12.62 -21.67
C LYS A 519 -6.32 -12.51 -20.29
N ALA A 520 -5.91 -11.31 -19.86
CA ALA A 520 -5.37 -11.07 -18.53
C ALA A 520 -6.41 -11.34 -17.43
N MET A 521 -7.65 -10.89 -17.63
CA MET A 521 -8.75 -11.19 -16.70
C MET A 521 -9.06 -12.68 -16.61
N ALA A 522 -9.08 -13.39 -17.74
CA ALA A 522 -9.27 -14.84 -17.75
C ALA A 522 -8.16 -15.57 -16.96
N VAL A 523 -6.91 -15.09 -17.02
CA VAL A 523 -5.81 -15.63 -16.20
C VAL A 523 -6.09 -15.39 -14.72
N TRP A 524 -6.39 -14.15 -14.31
CA TRP A 524 -6.64 -13.83 -12.90
C TRP A 524 -7.83 -14.60 -12.31
N GLU A 525 -8.87 -14.82 -13.11
CA GLU A 525 -10.02 -15.64 -12.73
C GLU A 525 -9.71 -17.14 -12.64
N ALA A 526 -8.64 -17.61 -13.27
CA ALA A 526 -8.18 -19.00 -13.17
C ALA A 526 -7.14 -19.20 -12.06
N LEU A 527 -6.48 -18.13 -11.59
CA LEU A 527 -5.49 -18.22 -10.51
C LEU A 527 -6.13 -18.59 -9.14
N PRO A 528 -5.52 -19.50 -8.37
CA PRO A 528 -5.87 -19.73 -6.97
C PRO A 528 -5.75 -18.45 -6.12
N LEU A 529 -6.50 -18.35 -5.01
CA LEU A 529 -6.51 -17.15 -4.16
C LEU A 529 -5.10 -16.74 -3.68
N THR A 530 -4.22 -17.72 -3.40
CA THR A 530 -2.83 -17.48 -2.99
C THR A 530 -2.03 -16.77 -4.08
N GLU A 531 -2.09 -17.27 -5.32
CA GLU A 531 -1.41 -16.72 -6.48
C GLU A 531 -2.00 -15.36 -6.90
N LEU A 532 -3.32 -15.21 -6.78
CA LEU A 532 -4.01 -13.94 -7.06
C LEU A 532 -3.62 -12.84 -6.06
N THR A 533 -3.41 -13.21 -4.79
CA THR A 533 -2.90 -12.29 -3.76
C THR A 533 -1.46 -11.88 -4.05
N GLN A 534 -0.62 -12.82 -4.52
CA GLN A 534 0.75 -12.53 -4.95
C GLN A 534 0.76 -11.64 -6.20
N GLU A 535 -0.12 -11.88 -7.17
CA GLU A 535 -0.29 -11.05 -8.36
C GLU A 535 -0.66 -9.61 -7.97
N CYS A 536 -1.55 -9.44 -6.99
CA CYS A 536 -1.89 -8.13 -6.43
C CYS A 536 -0.68 -7.44 -5.81
N ALA A 537 0.12 -8.17 -5.03
CA ALA A 537 1.34 -7.63 -4.42
C ALA A 537 2.36 -7.19 -5.48
N GLN A 538 2.56 -8.00 -6.53
CA GLN A 538 3.44 -7.66 -7.66
C GLN A 538 2.94 -6.41 -8.41
N ASN A 539 1.62 -6.26 -8.53
CA ASN A 539 1.00 -5.11 -9.19
C ASN A 539 0.77 -3.90 -8.29
N LYS A 540 1.28 -3.92 -7.03
CA LYS A 540 1.12 -2.85 -6.03
C LYS A 540 -0.34 -2.54 -5.69
N VAL A 541 -1.22 -3.51 -5.80
CA VAL A 541 -2.64 -3.38 -5.46
C VAL A 541 -2.82 -3.55 -3.95
N ALA A 542 -3.49 -2.60 -3.30
CA ALA A 542 -3.76 -2.67 -1.86
C ALA A 542 -4.81 -3.75 -1.52
N VAL A 543 -4.34 -4.80 -0.85
CA VAL A 543 -5.13 -5.97 -0.38
C VAL A 543 -5.67 -5.77 1.05
N LYS A 544 -5.18 -4.77 1.79
CA LYS A 544 -5.46 -4.58 3.22
C LYS A 544 -6.92 -4.30 3.56
N ASP A 545 -7.68 -3.73 2.61
CA ASP A 545 -9.08 -3.33 2.81
C ASP A 545 -10.09 -4.42 2.45
N LEU A 546 -9.64 -5.62 2.06
CA LEU A 546 -10.55 -6.73 1.78
C LEU A 546 -11.17 -7.20 3.08
N LYS A 547 -12.49 -7.07 3.18
CA LYS A 547 -13.26 -7.66 4.26
C LYS A 547 -13.01 -9.17 4.25
N ARG A 548 -12.28 -9.69 5.24
CA ARG A 548 -12.05 -11.14 5.45
C ARG A 548 -13.34 -11.95 5.69
N SER A 549 -14.50 -11.31 5.68
CA SER A 549 -15.81 -11.89 5.99
C SER A 549 -16.58 -12.44 4.77
N GLY A 550 -16.06 -12.28 3.55
CA GLY A 550 -16.68 -12.82 2.32
C GLY A 550 -16.25 -14.25 2.01
N SER A 551 -17.04 -14.95 1.19
CA SER A 551 -16.67 -16.26 0.64
C SER A 551 -15.38 -16.19 -0.18
N GLU A 552 -14.66 -17.31 -0.36
CA GLU A 552 -13.44 -17.34 -1.16
C GLU A 552 -13.70 -16.83 -2.60
N ASP A 553 -14.85 -17.16 -3.17
CA ASP A 553 -15.27 -16.70 -4.50
C ASP A 553 -15.46 -15.18 -4.55
N GLU A 554 -16.09 -14.57 -3.53
CA GLU A 554 -16.23 -13.11 -3.44
C GLU A 554 -14.88 -12.39 -3.29
N GLN A 555 -13.96 -12.98 -2.52
CA GLN A 555 -12.62 -12.42 -2.35
C GLN A 555 -11.86 -12.44 -3.68
N ARG A 556 -11.95 -13.55 -4.42
CA ARG A 556 -11.35 -13.66 -5.75
C ARG A 556 -11.94 -12.64 -6.72
N GLU A 557 -13.27 -12.48 -6.74
CA GLU A 557 -13.94 -11.50 -7.60
C GLU A 557 -13.49 -10.05 -7.31
N GLN A 558 -13.36 -9.69 -6.03
CA GLN A 558 -12.85 -8.37 -5.63
C GLN A 558 -11.40 -8.15 -6.06
N LEU A 559 -10.55 -9.18 -5.92
CA LEU A 559 -9.14 -9.10 -6.31
C LEU A 559 -8.96 -8.98 -7.83
N VAL A 560 -9.68 -9.78 -8.62
CA VAL A 560 -9.69 -9.68 -10.09
C VAL A 560 -10.13 -8.28 -10.53
N THR A 561 -11.19 -7.75 -9.91
CA THR A 561 -11.69 -6.41 -10.22
C THR A 561 -10.63 -5.34 -9.93
N LYS A 562 -9.96 -5.41 -8.78
CA LYS A 562 -8.88 -4.46 -8.42
C LYS A 562 -7.67 -4.56 -9.36
N LEU A 563 -7.29 -5.76 -9.79
CA LEU A 563 -6.20 -5.96 -10.76
C LEU A 563 -6.55 -5.35 -12.12
N MET A 564 -7.77 -5.57 -12.60
CA MET A 564 -8.28 -4.96 -13.83
C MET A 564 -8.23 -3.44 -13.75
N GLN A 565 -8.77 -2.87 -12.65
CA GLN A 565 -8.73 -1.43 -12.42
C GLN A 565 -7.30 -0.90 -12.43
N GLN A 566 -6.38 -1.55 -11.72
CA GLN A 566 -4.97 -1.15 -11.68
C GLN A 566 -4.29 -1.20 -13.06
N GLN A 567 -4.56 -2.24 -13.86
CA GLN A 567 -4.03 -2.33 -15.22
C GLN A 567 -4.56 -1.19 -16.10
N ARG A 568 -5.86 -0.88 -16.03
CA ARG A 568 -6.45 0.27 -16.75
C ARG A 568 -5.89 1.60 -16.29
N MET A 569 -5.70 1.80 -14.99
CA MET A 569 -5.10 3.02 -14.45
C MET A 569 -3.71 3.28 -15.03
N ARG A 570 -2.87 2.25 -15.21
CA ARG A 570 -1.55 2.40 -15.86
C ARG A 570 -1.67 2.82 -17.32
N VAL A 571 -2.56 2.19 -18.09
CA VAL A 571 -2.80 2.56 -19.49
C VAL A 571 -3.32 4.00 -19.60
N TRP A 572 -4.19 4.42 -18.69
CA TRP A 572 -4.69 5.79 -18.65
C TRP A 572 -3.61 6.80 -18.24
N GLU A 573 -2.68 6.43 -17.36
CA GLU A 573 -1.50 7.26 -17.08
C GLU A 573 -0.66 7.49 -18.32
N GLU A 574 -0.36 6.44 -19.09
CA GLU A 574 0.40 6.51 -20.35
C GLU A 574 -0.29 7.38 -21.41
N ARG A 575 -1.63 7.42 -21.39
CA ARG A 575 -2.46 8.28 -22.26
C ARG A 575 -2.60 9.72 -21.76
N GLY A 576 -1.98 10.06 -20.63
CA GLY A 576 -1.93 11.41 -20.09
C GLY A 576 -3.11 11.80 -19.19
N PHE A 577 -3.92 10.84 -18.71
CA PHE A 577 -5.05 11.12 -17.81
C PHE A 577 -4.65 11.36 -16.35
N LYS A 578 -3.36 11.24 -16.00
CA LYS A 578 -2.86 11.39 -14.61
C LYS A 578 -3.56 10.46 -13.62
N ALA A 579 -3.89 9.26 -14.08
CA ALA A 579 -4.62 8.25 -13.34
C ALA A 579 -3.92 7.85 -12.03
N GLU A 580 -2.59 7.71 -12.02
CA GLU A 580 -1.84 7.36 -10.82
C GLU A 580 -1.93 8.45 -9.75
N ARG A 581 -1.89 9.72 -10.16
CA ARG A 581 -2.05 10.88 -9.24
C ARG A 581 -3.47 11.02 -8.73
N ILE A 582 -4.47 10.77 -9.59
CA ILE A 582 -5.88 10.81 -9.18
C ILE A 582 -6.17 9.70 -8.17
N GLY A 583 -5.58 8.51 -8.37
CA GLY A 583 -5.63 7.40 -7.42
C GLY A 583 -6.99 6.69 -7.29
N ASP A 584 -8.08 7.30 -7.76
CA ASP A 584 -9.43 6.74 -7.74
C ASP A 584 -9.92 6.35 -9.15
N PHE A 585 -10.23 5.07 -9.34
CA PHE A 585 -10.67 4.52 -10.63
C PHE A 585 -11.95 5.18 -11.14
N HIS A 586 -12.90 5.49 -10.24
CA HIS A 586 -14.17 6.09 -10.64
C HIS A 586 -13.97 7.54 -11.10
N ALA A 587 -13.18 8.33 -10.38
CA ALA A 587 -12.83 9.70 -10.75
C ALA A 587 -12.15 9.76 -12.13
N VAL A 588 -11.19 8.87 -12.41
CA VAL A 588 -10.53 8.79 -13.73
C VAL A 588 -11.54 8.35 -14.80
N SER A 589 -12.43 7.41 -14.49
CA SER A 589 -13.47 6.98 -15.42
C SER A 589 -14.41 8.13 -15.81
N GLN A 590 -14.80 8.97 -14.84
CA GLN A 590 -15.59 10.16 -15.10
C GLN A 590 -14.81 11.22 -15.89
N LEU A 591 -13.51 11.39 -15.61
CA LEU A 591 -12.63 12.28 -16.36
C LEU A 591 -12.57 11.88 -17.85
N ILE A 592 -12.40 10.60 -18.15
CA ILE A 592 -12.39 10.07 -19.53
C ILE A 592 -13.72 10.33 -20.24
N ARG A 593 -14.86 10.11 -19.55
CA ARG A 593 -16.18 10.45 -20.12
C ARG A 593 -16.29 11.93 -20.48
N LYS A 594 -15.82 12.81 -19.60
CA LYS A 594 -15.79 14.26 -19.86
C LYS A 594 -14.87 14.60 -21.04
N TYR A 595 -13.70 13.97 -21.17
CA TYR A 595 -12.81 14.13 -22.33
C TYR A 595 -13.49 13.75 -23.63
N ASN A 596 -14.12 12.58 -23.67
CA ASN A 596 -14.82 12.10 -24.86
C ASN A 596 -15.99 13.00 -25.25
N HIS A 597 -16.69 13.56 -24.26
CA HIS A 597 -17.73 14.55 -24.46
C HIS A 597 -17.15 15.82 -25.09
N LEU A 598 -16.09 16.41 -24.52
CA LEU A 598 -15.40 17.57 -25.10
C LEU A 598 -14.98 17.33 -26.56
N ASP A 599 -14.40 16.16 -26.85
CA ASP A 599 -13.96 15.82 -28.21
C ASP A 599 -15.12 15.75 -29.21
N SER A 600 -16.34 15.42 -28.75
CA SER A 600 -17.56 15.40 -29.58
C SER A 600 -18.30 16.72 -29.69
N MET A 601 -17.99 17.74 -28.89
CA MET A 601 -18.71 19.02 -28.91
C MET A 601 -18.50 19.77 -30.23
N SER A 602 -19.50 20.53 -30.66
CA SER A 602 -19.33 21.47 -31.78
C SER A 602 -18.32 22.57 -31.41
N ASN A 603 -17.82 23.34 -32.40
CA ASN A 603 -16.92 24.47 -32.08
C ASN A 603 -17.62 25.53 -31.22
N GLU A 604 -18.91 25.79 -31.48
CA GLU A 604 -19.71 26.77 -30.72
C GLU A 604 -19.92 26.32 -29.27
N ASP A 605 -20.24 25.04 -29.06
CA ASP A 605 -20.41 24.51 -27.71
C ASP A 605 -19.09 24.46 -26.95
N LEU A 606 -17.98 24.15 -27.64
CA LEU A 606 -16.65 24.16 -27.05
C LEU A 606 -16.25 25.58 -26.62
N GLU A 607 -16.56 26.60 -27.42
CA GLU A 607 -16.36 28.01 -27.07
C GLU A 607 -17.18 28.41 -25.85
N ARG A 608 -18.44 27.95 -25.77
CA ARG A 608 -19.29 28.18 -24.61
C ARG A 608 -18.73 27.52 -23.34
N ALA A 609 -18.28 26.26 -23.42
CA ALA A 609 -17.67 25.57 -22.29
C ALA A 609 -16.34 26.21 -21.85
N TYR A 610 -15.54 26.69 -22.80
CA TYR A 610 -14.32 27.44 -22.53
C TYR A 610 -14.61 28.74 -21.75
N ALA A 611 -15.63 29.48 -22.21
CA ALA A 611 -16.11 30.69 -21.56
C ALA A 611 -16.71 30.44 -20.17
N GLU A 612 -17.45 29.35 -19.98
CA GLU A 612 -18.05 28.97 -18.71
C GLU A 612 -17.00 28.69 -17.62
N LYS A 613 -15.86 28.12 -18.01
CA LYS A 613 -14.67 27.95 -17.14
C LYS A 613 -13.90 29.24 -16.90
N GLY A 614 -14.39 30.37 -17.40
CA GLY A 614 -13.79 31.70 -17.23
C GLY A 614 -12.48 31.90 -18.00
N MET A 615 -12.15 31.01 -18.95
CA MET A 615 -10.87 31.06 -19.65
C MET A 615 -10.91 32.06 -20.82
N PRO A 616 -9.99 33.05 -20.87
CA PRO A 616 -9.91 34.01 -21.97
C PRO A 616 -9.45 33.38 -23.29
N LYS A 617 -10.20 33.58 -24.38
CA LYS A 617 -9.79 33.12 -25.72
C LYS A 617 -8.79 34.09 -26.34
N GLU A 618 -7.55 33.64 -26.54
CA GLU A 618 -6.52 34.42 -27.23
C GLU A 618 -6.75 34.50 -28.74
N ALA A 619 -6.27 35.58 -29.37
CA ALA A 619 -6.40 35.77 -30.81
C ALA A 619 -5.62 34.70 -31.60
N GLY A 620 -6.32 33.94 -32.45
CA GLY A 620 -5.73 32.86 -33.25
C GLY A 620 -5.73 31.49 -32.57
N MET A 621 -6.32 31.35 -31.38
CA MET A 621 -6.50 30.05 -30.72
C MET A 621 -7.42 29.13 -31.54
N ASP A 622 -6.95 27.93 -31.84
CA ASP A 622 -7.69 26.91 -32.58
C ASP A 622 -8.43 25.93 -31.64
N ARG A 623 -9.23 25.04 -32.24
CA ARG A 623 -10.00 24.02 -31.50
C ARG A 623 -9.09 23.11 -30.66
N SER A 624 -7.89 22.79 -31.16
CA SER A 624 -6.98 21.87 -30.47
C SER A 624 -6.46 22.48 -29.17
N ALA A 625 -6.03 23.75 -29.22
CA ALA A 625 -5.58 24.48 -28.06
C ALA A 625 -6.68 24.64 -27.00
N MET A 626 -7.92 24.91 -27.42
CA MET A 626 -9.06 24.97 -26.50
C MET A 626 -9.33 23.62 -25.81
N LEU A 627 -9.28 22.52 -26.56
CA LEU A 627 -9.46 21.18 -26.01
C LEU A 627 -8.36 20.83 -25.00
N GLU A 628 -7.10 21.13 -25.31
CA GLU A 628 -5.97 20.88 -24.41
C GLU A 628 -6.12 21.64 -23.09
N ASN A 629 -6.49 22.92 -23.17
CA ASN A 629 -6.73 23.75 -22.00
C ASN A 629 -7.91 23.26 -21.15
N LEU A 630 -9.04 22.89 -21.77
CA LEU A 630 -10.19 22.32 -21.05
C LEU A 630 -9.84 20.98 -20.40
N LYS A 631 -9.09 20.12 -21.10
CA LYS A 631 -8.61 18.84 -20.60
C LYS A 631 -7.70 19.03 -19.38
N MET A 632 -6.78 19.99 -19.42
CA MET A 632 -5.94 20.36 -18.27
C MET A 632 -6.79 20.77 -17.05
N VAL A 633 -7.80 21.62 -17.23
CA VAL A 633 -8.69 22.03 -16.13
C VAL A 633 -9.47 20.83 -15.56
N LEU A 634 -9.95 19.93 -16.41
CA LEU A 634 -10.64 18.73 -15.95
C LEU A 634 -9.73 17.80 -15.12
N VAL A 635 -8.44 17.72 -15.43
CA VAL A 635 -7.47 16.98 -14.60
C VAL A 635 -7.38 17.61 -13.21
N TRP A 636 -7.22 18.94 -13.12
CA TRP A 636 -7.18 19.62 -11.83
C TRP A 636 -8.47 19.42 -11.01
N GLU A 637 -9.64 19.42 -11.66
CA GLU A 637 -10.92 19.12 -11.02
C GLU A 637 -11.01 17.66 -10.52
N ALA A 638 -10.21 16.75 -11.07
CA ALA A 638 -10.16 15.34 -10.67
C ALA A 638 -9.07 15.05 -9.62
N LEU A 639 -8.03 15.87 -9.51
CA LEU A 639 -6.93 15.65 -8.58
C LEU A 639 -7.36 15.77 -7.10
N PRO A 640 -6.86 14.90 -6.20
CA PRO A 640 -7.00 15.07 -4.76
C PRO A 640 -6.46 16.41 -4.27
N LEU A 641 -6.95 16.90 -3.13
CA LEU A 641 -6.56 18.21 -2.59
C LEU A 641 -5.04 18.36 -2.44
N LEU A 642 -4.36 17.32 -1.92
CA LEU A 642 -2.92 17.35 -1.70
C LEU A 642 -2.13 17.51 -3.00
N ASP A 643 -2.48 16.73 -4.03
CA ASP A 643 -1.87 16.82 -5.36
C ASP A 643 -2.11 18.19 -6.01
N LEU A 644 -3.31 18.75 -5.83
CA LEU A 644 -3.64 20.07 -6.34
C LEU A 644 -2.85 21.19 -5.64
N GLN A 645 -2.65 21.07 -4.33
CA GLN A 645 -1.80 21.99 -3.55
C GLN A 645 -0.33 21.91 -4.00
N MET A 646 0.16 20.72 -4.34
CA MET A 646 1.50 20.55 -4.92
C MET A 646 1.61 21.24 -6.28
N ASP A 647 0.63 21.06 -7.17
CA ASP A 647 0.59 21.74 -8.47
C ASP A 647 0.60 23.28 -8.33
N CYS A 648 -0.05 23.81 -7.28
CA CYS A 648 -0.05 25.24 -6.98
C CYS A 648 1.33 25.74 -6.57
N LEU A 649 1.98 25.04 -5.63
CA LEU A 649 3.33 25.37 -5.14
C LEU A 649 4.38 25.31 -6.26
N GLU A 650 4.28 24.32 -7.15
CA GLU A 650 5.21 24.20 -8.28
C GLU A 650 5.09 25.36 -9.28
N ARG A 651 3.89 25.93 -9.43
CA ARG A 651 3.60 26.97 -10.42
C ARG A 651 3.86 28.38 -9.90
N SER A 652 3.52 28.66 -8.65
CA SER A 652 3.60 30.02 -8.11
C SER A 652 3.53 30.04 -6.59
N ASP A 653 4.56 30.60 -5.94
CA ASP A 653 4.56 30.89 -4.50
C ASP A 653 3.48 31.90 -4.09
N LYS A 654 2.83 32.56 -5.06
CA LYS A 654 1.76 33.55 -4.82
C LYS A 654 0.38 32.90 -4.65
N ILE A 655 0.19 31.63 -5.04
CA ILE A 655 -1.08 30.92 -4.85
C ILE A 655 -1.21 30.59 -3.36
N GLN A 656 -2.34 30.98 -2.76
CA GLN A 656 -2.57 30.76 -1.34
C GLN A 656 -3.12 29.35 -1.11
N CYS A 657 -2.23 28.44 -0.70
CA CYS A 657 -2.60 27.11 -0.24
C CYS A 657 -2.83 27.13 1.28
N ASP A 658 -4.08 27.25 1.73
CA ASP A 658 -4.42 27.10 3.15
C ASP A 658 -4.40 25.61 3.55
N PHE A 659 -3.27 25.14 4.07
CA PHE A 659 -3.10 23.75 4.53
C PHE A 659 -3.91 23.41 5.80
N GLU A 660 -4.41 24.42 6.53
CA GLU A 660 -5.07 24.27 7.83
C GLU A 660 -6.55 24.73 7.85
N SER A 661 -7.13 25.07 6.69
CA SER A 661 -8.52 25.56 6.64
C SER A 661 -9.54 24.47 7.01
N LYS A 662 -10.49 24.81 7.89
CA LYS A 662 -11.62 23.95 8.29
C LYS A 662 -12.77 23.90 7.26
N GLY A 663 -12.58 24.49 6.07
CA GLY A 663 -13.59 24.51 5.01
C GLY A 663 -13.86 23.13 4.39
N ASN A 664 -14.93 23.02 3.61
CA ASN A 664 -15.26 21.82 2.83
C ASN A 664 -14.15 21.54 1.81
N GLU A 665 -13.62 20.31 1.79
CA GLU A 665 -12.53 19.89 0.88
C GLU A 665 -12.87 20.20 -0.59
N ASN A 666 -14.13 20.04 -0.99
CA ASN A 666 -14.57 20.35 -2.35
C ASN A 666 -14.50 21.85 -2.68
N GLU A 667 -14.78 22.72 -1.72
CA GLU A 667 -14.68 24.18 -1.89
C GLU A 667 -13.22 24.61 -1.97
N GLN A 668 -12.35 24.02 -1.14
CA GLN A 668 -10.91 24.25 -1.19
C GLN A 668 -10.34 23.85 -2.54
N ARG A 669 -10.70 22.65 -3.03
CA ARG A 669 -10.32 22.18 -4.37
C ARG A 669 -10.81 23.14 -5.45
N ALA A 670 -12.08 23.53 -5.43
CA ALA A 670 -12.63 24.47 -6.41
C ALA A 670 -11.92 25.84 -6.40
N SER A 671 -11.56 26.35 -5.22
CA SER A 671 -10.78 27.59 -5.08
C SER A 671 -9.39 27.47 -5.72
N LEU A 672 -8.65 26.40 -5.41
CA LEU A 672 -7.32 26.16 -5.98
C LEU A 672 -7.36 25.99 -7.50
N VAL A 673 -8.36 25.29 -8.05
CA VAL A 673 -8.56 25.19 -9.50
C VAL A 673 -8.73 26.57 -10.14
N ARG A 674 -9.55 27.45 -9.54
CA ARG A 674 -9.75 28.83 -10.05
C ARG A 674 -8.44 29.64 -10.03
N GLN A 675 -7.66 29.52 -8.96
CA GLN A 675 -6.36 30.18 -8.85
C GLN A 675 -5.37 29.66 -9.91
N LEU A 676 -5.32 28.34 -10.13
CA LEU A 676 -4.50 27.70 -11.16
C LEU A 676 -4.88 28.13 -12.58
N ILE A 677 -6.18 28.29 -12.87
CA ILE A 677 -6.66 28.83 -14.15
C ILE A 677 -6.09 30.24 -14.36
N VAL A 678 -6.27 31.14 -13.39
CA VAL A 678 -5.81 32.53 -13.53
C VAL A 678 -4.29 32.62 -13.66
N GLU A 679 -3.53 31.85 -12.88
CA GLU A 679 -2.06 31.83 -13.02
C GLU A 679 -1.64 31.28 -14.39
N SER A 680 -2.28 30.20 -14.87
CA SER A 680 -1.91 29.57 -16.14
C SER A 680 -2.27 30.42 -17.37
N PHE A 681 -3.27 31.31 -17.24
CA PHE A 681 -3.72 32.21 -18.30
C PHE A 681 -3.47 33.70 -17.96
N ARG A 682 -2.54 34.00 -17.06
CA ARG A 682 -2.30 35.35 -16.52
C ARG A 682 -2.20 36.41 -17.62
N THR A 683 -1.43 36.16 -18.67
CA THR A 683 -1.24 37.08 -19.80
C THR A 683 -2.54 37.34 -20.56
N ALA A 684 -3.41 36.32 -20.69
CA ALA A 684 -4.68 36.44 -21.37
C ALA A 684 -5.71 37.23 -20.52
N TYR A 685 -5.69 37.04 -19.19
CA TYR A 685 -6.46 37.87 -18.26
C TYR A 685 -6.01 39.33 -18.30
N GLU A 686 -4.69 39.59 -18.31
CA GLU A 686 -4.15 40.95 -18.43
C GLU A 686 -4.50 41.59 -19.78
N ALA A 687 -4.49 40.82 -20.87
CA ALA A 687 -4.92 41.28 -22.19
C ALA A 687 -6.42 41.61 -22.26
N LEU A 688 -7.26 40.94 -21.46
CA LEU A 688 -8.67 41.30 -21.26
C LEU A 688 -8.86 42.56 -20.40
N GLY A 689 -7.79 43.08 -19.80
CA GLY A 689 -7.82 44.24 -18.90
C GLY A 689 -8.03 43.89 -17.43
N VAL A 690 -7.86 42.62 -17.03
CA VAL A 690 -7.98 42.16 -15.64
C VAL A 690 -6.62 42.29 -14.93
N PRO A 691 -6.46 43.18 -13.93
CA PRO A 691 -5.19 43.40 -13.27
C PRO A 691 -4.94 42.37 -12.15
N VAL A 692 -4.57 41.14 -12.52
CA VAL A 692 -4.42 39.99 -11.61
C VAL A 692 -3.60 40.30 -10.36
N GLU A 693 -2.48 41.01 -10.48
CA GLU A 693 -1.63 41.35 -9.33
C GLU A 693 -2.27 42.31 -8.32
N ARG A 694 -3.25 43.12 -8.75
CA ARG A 694 -3.89 44.13 -7.90
C ARG A 694 -5.09 43.57 -7.16
N ILE A 695 -5.94 42.82 -7.85
CA ILE A 695 -7.21 42.33 -7.29
C ILE A 695 -7.11 40.94 -6.68
N GLY A 696 -6.04 40.18 -6.96
CA GLY A 696 -5.88 38.80 -6.48
C GLY A 696 -6.45 37.77 -7.46
N PHE A 697 -6.11 36.49 -7.26
CA PHE A 697 -6.44 35.43 -8.21
C PHE A 697 -7.94 35.08 -8.24
N LEU A 698 -8.62 35.07 -7.10
CA LEU A 698 -10.03 34.65 -7.02
C LEU A 698 -10.96 35.71 -7.61
N GLU A 699 -10.68 36.97 -7.29
CA GLU A 699 -11.36 38.14 -7.83
C GLU A 699 -11.07 38.26 -9.33
N ALA A 700 -9.82 38.05 -9.75
CA ALA A 700 -9.47 38.02 -11.17
C ALA A 700 -10.20 36.90 -11.93
N TYR A 701 -10.38 35.73 -11.33
CA TYR A 701 -11.18 34.65 -11.91
C TYR A 701 -12.64 35.09 -12.09
N SER A 702 -13.25 35.67 -11.05
CA SER A 702 -14.64 36.13 -11.09
C SER A 702 -14.85 37.20 -12.16
N VAL A 703 -14.03 38.25 -12.14
CA VAL A 703 -14.10 39.32 -13.15
C VAL A 703 -13.86 38.76 -14.54
N GLY A 704 -12.80 37.96 -14.73
CA GLY A 704 -12.51 37.42 -16.05
C GLY A 704 -13.62 36.51 -16.57
N LYS A 705 -14.26 35.71 -15.70
CA LYS A 705 -15.43 34.92 -16.08
C LYS A 705 -16.58 35.80 -16.57
N ASP A 706 -16.88 36.88 -15.87
CA ASP A 706 -17.92 37.84 -16.29
C ASP A 706 -17.53 38.49 -17.62
N LEU A 707 -16.29 38.98 -17.75
CA LEU A 707 -15.81 39.62 -18.98
C LEU A 707 -15.87 38.69 -20.19
N VAL A 708 -15.48 37.42 -20.02
CA VAL A 708 -15.53 36.41 -21.08
C VAL A 708 -16.99 36.08 -21.41
N SER A 709 -17.88 35.96 -20.42
CA SER A 709 -19.30 35.74 -20.66
C SER A 709 -19.92 36.86 -21.50
N PHE A 710 -19.53 38.12 -21.27
CA PHE A 710 -20.04 39.25 -22.06
C PHE A 710 -19.62 39.15 -23.54
N THR A 711 -18.45 38.58 -23.84
CA THR A 711 -17.99 38.47 -25.24
C THR A 711 -18.80 37.49 -26.09
N ILE A 712 -19.53 36.57 -25.45
CA ILE A 712 -20.39 35.59 -26.14
C ILE A 712 -21.88 35.97 -26.09
N MET A 713 -22.24 37.06 -25.41
CA MET A 713 -23.61 37.57 -25.33
C MET A 713 -24.00 38.34 -26.60
N SER A 714 -25.28 38.23 -26.97
CA SER A 714 -25.93 39.07 -27.96
C SER A 714 -26.09 40.51 -27.45
N GLU A 715 -26.32 41.44 -28.38
CA GLU A 715 -26.57 42.86 -28.05
C GLU A 715 -27.73 43.06 -27.07
N GLN A 716 -28.79 42.25 -27.20
CA GLN A 716 -29.96 42.30 -26.33
C GLN A 716 -29.63 41.82 -24.91
N GLU A 717 -28.82 40.77 -24.78
CA GLU A 717 -28.37 40.25 -23.48
C GLU A 717 -27.45 41.24 -22.77
N LEU A 718 -26.55 41.88 -23.51
CA LEU A 718 -25.67 42.93 -22.96
C LEU A 718 -26.47 44.15 -22.45
N GLN A 719 -27.49 44.58 -23.20
CA GLN A 719 -28.38 45.65 -22.76
C GLN A 719 -29.15 45.25 -21.49
N ALA A 720 -29.65 44.02 -21.42
CA ALA A 720 -30.36 43.51 -20.25
C ALA A 720 -29.46 43.45 -19.02
N GLU A 721 -28.20 43.00 -19.16
CA GLU A 721 -27.25 42.93 -18.05
C GLU A 721 -26.85 44.34 -17.58
N CYS A 722 -26.68 45.30 -18.48
CA CYS A 722 -26.45 46.70 -18.11
C CYS A 722 -27.62 47.26 -17.29
N GLN A 723 -28.87 47.00 -17.72
CA GLN A 723 -30.06 47.46 -17.01
C GLN A 723 -30.18 46.81 -15.62
N LYS A 724 -29.86 45.52 -15.52
CA LYS A 724 -29.83 44.78 -14.25
C LYS A 724 -28.82 45.36 -13.24
N LEU A 725 -27.66 45.79 -13.73
CA LEU A 725 -26.61 46.44 -12.92
C LEU A 725 -26.83 47.95 -12.73
N GLY A 726 -27.97 48.50 -13.20
CA GLY A 726 -28.29 49.93 -13.07
C GLY A 726 -27.43 50.86 -13.93
N LEU A 727 -26.72 50.31 -14.93
CA LEU A 727 -25.93 51.08 -15.89
C LEU A 727 -26.84 51.69 -16.96
N ALA A 728 -26.55 52.93 -17.37
CA ALA A 728 -27.26 53.54 -18.48
C ALA A 728 -26.99 52.73 -19.76
N ALA A 729 -28.03 52.14 -20.35
CA ALA A 729 -27.99 51.50 -21.66
C ALA A 729 -29.12 52.09 -22.50
N ASN A 730 -28.78 52.84 -23.54
CA ASN A 730 -29.76 53.36 -24.50
C ASN A 730 -29.79 52.46 -25.73
N SER A 731 -30.88 52.49 -26.49
CA SER A 731 -31.07 51.69 -27.70
C SER A 731 -30.18 52.11 -28.89
N GLU A 732 -29.38 53.17 -28.73
CA GLU A 732 -28.48 53.70 -29.77
C GLU A 732 -27.02 53.30 -29.52
N MET A 733 -26.70 52.69 -28.38
CA MET A 733 -25.36 52.26 -28.02
C MET A 733 -24.99 50.97 -28.76
N THR A 734 -23.76 50.95 -29.27
CA THR A 734 -23.19 49.78 -29.93
C THR A 734 -22.80 48.70 -28.92
N CYS A 735 -22.72 47.43 -29.36
CA CYS A 735 -22.18 46.33 -28.53
C CYS A 735 -20.82 46.67 -27.90
N SER A 736 -19.96 47.37 -28.63
CA SER A 736 -18.63 47.78 -28.14
C SER A 736 -18.72 48.75 -26.95
N GLU A 737 -19.69 49.65 -26.94
CA GLU A 737 -19.89 50.63 -25.87
C GLU A 737 -20.53 49.98 -24.63
N LEU A 738 -21.48 49.06 -24.84
CA LEU A 738 -22.09 48.27 -23.76
C LEU A 738 -21.04 47.37 -23.08
N LEU A 739 -20.21 46.67 -23.87
CA LEU A 739 -19.09 45.86 -23.37
C LEU A 739 -18.08 46.70 -22.58
N ALA A 740 -17.74 47.90 -23.07
CA ALA A 740 -16.83 48.79 -22.36
C ALA A 740 -17.40 49.20 -20.99
N ARG A 741 -18.69 49.52 -20.88
CA ARG A 741 -19.32 49.87 -19.60
C ARG A 741 -19.39 48.71 -18.62
N LEU A 742 -19.79 47.52 -19.09
CA LEU A 742 -19.83 46.32 -18.25
C LEU A 742 -18.43 45.95 -17.75
N ARG A 743 -17.41 46.08 -18.61
CA ARG A 743 -15.99 45.89 -18.23
C ARG A 743 -15.54 46.84 -17.14
N GLU A 744 -15.86 48.13 -17.28
CA GLU A 744 -15.48 49.12 -16.27
C GLU A 744 -16.18 48.87 -14.93
N TYR A 745 -17.48 48.60 -14.97
CA TYR A 745 -18.26 48.32 -13.76
C TYR A 745 -17.74 47.09 -13.02
N THR A 746 -17.58 45.95 -13.71
CA THR A 746 -17.10 44.70 -13.11
C THR A 746 -15.70 44.81 -12.53
N LEU A 747 -14.81 45.59 -13.15
CA LEU A 747 -13.49 45.89 -12.58
C LEU A 747 -13.59 46.76 -11.33
N TRP A 748 -14.43 47.79 -11.34
CA TRP A 748 -14.56 48.70 -10.20
C TRP A 748 -15.20 48.05 -8.98
N ASP A 749 -16.10 47.09 -9.19
CA ASP A 749 -16.83 46.38 -8.13
C ASP A 749 -15.88 45.58 -7.21
N VAL A 750 -14.80 45.03 -7.75
CA VAL A 750 -13.83 44.21 -7.00
C VAL A 750 -12.58 44.98 -6.55
N MET A 751 -12.43 46.24 -6.96
CA MET A 751 -11.24 47.04 -6.63
C MET A 751 -11.31 47.53 -5.18
N SER A 752 -10.14 47.59 -4.52
CA SER A 752 -10.04 48.24 -3.22
C SER A 752 -10.41 49.72 -3.32
N ALA A 753 -10.90 50.31 -2.22
CA ALA A 753 -11.27 51.72 -2.19
C ALA A 753 -10.10 52.65 -2.61
N ASP A 754 -8.87 52.29 -2.24
CA ASP A 754 -7.65 53.01 -2.61
C ASP A 754 -7.33 52.90 -4.10
N ASP A 755 -7.50 51.70 -4.68
CA ASP A 755 -7.27 51.44 -6.10
C ASP A 755 -8.30 52.13 -6.98
N LEU A 756 -9.57 52.08 -6.59
CA LEU A 756 -10.66 52.75 -7.28
C LEU A 756 -10.47 54.26 -7.25
N PHE A 757 -10.03 54.80 -6.10
CA PHE A 757 -9.69 56.21 -5.96
C PHE A 757 -8.54 56.63 -6.90
N ALA A 758 -7.47 55.83 -6.97
CA ALA A 758 -6.35 56.08 -7.89
C ALA A 758 -6.80 56.05 -9.37
N GLU A 759 -7.76 55.19 -9.72
CA GLU A 759 -8.37 55.13 -11.05
C GLU A 759 -9.22 56.38 -11.34
N CYS A 760 -10.06 56.81 -10.39
CA CYS A 760 -10.84 58.04 -10.51
C CYS A 760 -9.96 59.29 -10.69
N GLN A 761 -8.84 59.35 -9.96
CA GLN A 761 -7.86 60.44 -10.11
C GLN A 761 -7.21 60.44 -11.51
N ARG A 762 -6.82 59.27 -12.03
CA ARG A 762 -6.28 59.15 -13.39
C ARG A 762 -7.27 59.60 -14.46
N ARG A 763 -8.56 59.42 -14.22
CA ARG A 763 -9.65 59.87 -15.11
C ARG A 763 -10.05 61.35 -14.91
N GLY A 764 -9.38 62.07 -14.01
CA GLY A 764 -9.64 63.50 -13.78
C GLY A 764 -10.95 63.78 -13.04
N ILE A 765 -11.52 62.79 -12.34
CA ILE A 765 -12.71 62.98 -11.50
C ILE A 765 -12.27 63.80 -10.27
N GLN A 766 -12.82 65.02 -10.14
CA GLN A 766 -12.36 66.00 -9.15
C GLN A 766 -12.52 65.51 -7.70
N GLU A 767 -11.57 65.89 -6.83
CA GLU A 767 -11.56 65.61 -5.37
C GLU A 767 -12.87 65.94 -4.63
N GLN A 768 -13.70 66.85 -5.17
CA GLN A 768 -14.97 67.26 -4.57
C GLN A 768 -16.05 66.16 -4.58
N LEU A 769 -15.93 65.14 -5.44
CA LEU A 769 -16.82 63.98 -5.47
C LEU A 769 -16.40 62.85 -4.52
N ARG A 770 -15.25 62.99 -3.82
CA ARG A 770 -14.66 61.97 -2.94
C ARG A 770 -15.61 61.47 -1.86
N GLU A 771 -16.24 62.37 -1.10
CA GLU A 771 -17.15 61.98 0.00
C GLU A 771 -18.48 61.43 -0.52
N GLN A 772 -18.93 61.86 -1.70
CA GLN A 772 -20.18 61.40 -2.30
C GLN A 772 -20.04 60.01 -2.94
N ILE A 773 -18.93 59.73 -3.63
CA ILE A 773 -18.67 58.43 -4.25
C ILE A 773 -18.31 57.39 -3.20
N LEU A 774 -17.43 57.71 -2.24
CA LEU A 774 -17.13 56.79 -1.12
C LEU A 774 -18.37 56.56 -0.25
N GLY A 775 -19.18 57.58 -0.01
CA GLY A 775 -20.44 57.45 0.72
C GLY A 775 -21.49 56.58 0.03
N LEU A 776 -21.52 56.55 -1.31
CA LEU A 776 -22.41 55.69 -2.10
C LEU A 776 -21.91 54.24 -2.19
N LEU A 777 -20.60 54.04 -2.31
CA LEU A 777 -20.00 52.70 -2.36
C LEU A 777 -20.01 52.01 -1.00
N LEU A 778 -19.75 52.74 0.08
CA LEU A 778 -19.85 52.21 1.46
C LEU A 778 -21.29 52.02 1.96
N ALA A 779 -22.29 52.55 1.24
CA ALA A 779 -23.70 52.37 1.55
C ALA A 779 -24.34 51.16 0.85
N GLN A 780 -23.60 50.45 -0.01
CA GLN A 780 -24.06 49.17 -0.52
C GLN A 780 -23.89 48.09 0.58
N PRO A 781 -24.91 47.26 0.83
CA PRO A 781 -24.80 46.19 1.83
C PRO A 781 -23.76 45.16 1.36
N ALA A 782 -22.88 44.77 2.28
CA ALA A 782 -21.81 43.79 2.10
C ALA A 782 -22.30 42.40 1.70
#